data_AF-A0A925D2B1-F1
#
_entry.id   AF-A0A925D2B1-F1
#
_cell.length_a   1.000
_cell.length_b   1.000
_cell.length_c   1.000
_cell.angle_alpha   90.00
_cell.angle_beta   90.00
_cell.angle_gamma   90.00
#
_symmetry.space_group_name_H-M   'P 1'
#
loop_
_entity.id
_entity.type
_entity.pdbx_description
1 polymer ?
#
loop_
_entity_poly.entity_id
_entity_poly.type
_entity_poly.pdbx_seq_one_letter_code
_entity_poly.pdbx_strand_id
1 'polypeptide(L)'
;MFAWHRSADGVRDKFDWEKASKYLTVPILRKLFRELTDPAQLDSWDNLTEVMGWAADTLNRVDRAAFFAKFHDAHAVQYFYEPFLESFDPELRKQLGVWYTPPEIVKYMVARVDQVLRSDFGRPDGLADPGVYVLDPCCGTGAYLVEVLRTIAATLADQGEGALRGGQLKQAAMDRVFGFEILPAPFVVAHLQLGLFLQDHGVAFEEKKKERAAVFLTNSLTGWQPPVGPKATLTFPEMTEERDLADRVKRGVPILVVLGNPPYNGFAGLPAEEEAGIVEPYRTTKTAPKPQGQGLNDLYVRFWRIAERCITERNAQHGIVCYISNYSWLDGLSHTGLRERFLEEFDQIWIDNLHGNRFISEYAPDGRTSETVFAVTGSSPGIRIGTAIAMAVRKEDHSGSAKVFYRDWEHAKAEERRTALLNSALDVDHAASRQIVNPIPVLGLAFRPLTTAKSYTSWARLTELFPKGLPGVQTKRDDFLVDFDHEPLRKRIADYFDSSMPDEEFARLHPSAVKDTQRYNWRTTRASLLKRGILASNIVKYCYRPFDFRWVYWEPETKLLGEKSPECFRNSFPGNVLIEARQKESIDSWTRGTVCHYLPDNFGNGFSTFFPLYVRELTGQKELLSDDSRKVQRKFTHPSDGKFDAVLANLSEQALEYVQRFDGVSDHSNLFHHAIAIMHAPSYATENGSALRQDWPRIPLPKSREQLVASADLGRQVAALLDPETPVPGVTAGKVRPELKLLGVAAKVGGGQLAGADFTVAARWGIAGKGGITMPGPGDSRPREFTAVEREALSRWSPGFSRSAAFPEPPKGGTPTGTPTDLLGPDTLDIHLNDAAYWQNVPRQVWEYTLGGYQVLKKWLSYREQALLGRPLAVDEVAYITHTIRRIAGLLLLAPELDANYAAVKADTHPWPQEK
;
A
#
# COMPACT_ATOMS: atom_id res chain seq x y z
N MET A 1 36.10 -16.90 17.40
CA MET A 1 35.93 -18.33 17.73
C MET A 1 36.36 -19.29 16.61
N PHE A 2 35.88 -19.15 15.37
CA PHE A 2 36.26 -20.04 14.24
C PHE A 2 37.76 -20.14 13.99
N ALA A 3 38.41 -18.99 13.79
CA ALA A 3 39.86 -18.94 13.56
C ALA A 3 40.68 -19.44 14.77
N TRP A 4 40.13 -19.31 15.98
CA TRP A 4 40.72 -19.86 17.20
C TRP A 4 40.63 -21.39 17.19
N HIS A 5 39.44 -21.96 16.99
CA HIS A 5 39.23 -23.41 17.03
C HIS A 5 40.09 -24.18 16.03
N ARG A 6 40.35 -23.60 14.86
CA ARG A 6 41.20 -24.19 13.80
C ARG A 6 42.71 -24.06 14.06
N SER A 7 43.13 -23.32 15.10
CA SER A 7 44.54 -23.20 15.44
C SER A 7 45.00 -24.38 16.31
N ALA A 8 46.31 -24.64 16.32
CA ALA A 8 46.90 -25.70 17.15
C ALA A 8 46.59 -25.52 18.66
N ASP A 9 46.48 -24.26 19.10
CA ASP A 9 46.16 -23.89 20.49
C ASP A 9 44.67 -24.05 20.81
N GLY A 10 43.79 -23.72 19.85
CA GLY A 10 42.37 -23.61 20.11
C GLY A 10 41.58 -24.92 20.11
N VAL A 11 42.16 -26.05 19.69
CA VAL A 11 41.51 -27.36 19.76
C VAL A 11 41.31 -27.84 21.21
N ARG A 12 42.08 -27.33 22.18
CA ARG A 12 42.05 -27.79 23.59
C ARG A 12 41.73 -26.71 24.64
N ASP A 13 41.88 -25.43 24.32
CA ASP A 13 41.71 -24.33 25.28
C ASP A 13 40.40 -23.55 25.18
N LYS A 14 39.99 -22.93 26.30
CA LYS A 14 38.91 -21.92 26.36
C LYS A 14 39.26 -20.74 25.43
N PHE A 15 38.26 -20.19 24.76
CA PHE A 15 38.37 -18.97 23.98
C PHE A 15 38.79 -17.81 24.88
N ASP A 16 39.83 -17.09 24.44
CA ASP A 16 40.43 -15.94 25.11
C ASP A 16 40.45 -14.76 24.14
N TRP A 17 39.74 -13.69 24.49
CA TRP A 17 39.55 -12.54 23.61
C TRP A 17 40.81 -11.68 23.50
N GLU A 18 41.69 -11.66 24.50
CA GLU A 18 42.95 -10.91 24.48
C GLU A 18 43.90 -11.44 23.41
N LYS A 19 43.84 -12.75 23.18
CA LYS A 19 44.63 -13.44 22.17
C LYS A 19 43.93 -13.47 20.80
N ALA A 20 42.68 -13.01 20.69
CA ALA A 20 41.88 -13.13 19.47
C ALA A 20 42.54 -12.45 18.25
N SER A 21 43.21 -11.32 18.46
CA SER A 21 43.90 -10.58 17.39
C SER A 21 44.94 -11.44 16.64
N LYS A 22 45.58 -12.40 17.31
CA LYS A 22 46.57 -13.31 16.68
C LYS A 22 45.96 -14.21 15.61
N TYR A 23 44.66 -14.49 15.70
CA TYR A 23 43.97 -15.48 14.86
C TYR A 23 43.03 -14.83 13.83
N LEU A 24 42.65 -13.57 14.00
CA LEU A 24 41.78 -12.86 13.04
C LEU A 24 42.52 -12.63 11.72
N THR A 25 41.97 -13.06 10.59
CA THR A 25 42.61 -12.89 9.26
C THR A 25 42.20 -11.61 8.54
N VAL A 26 41.12 -10.96 8.98
CA VAL A 26 40.62 -9.71 8.41
C VAL A 26 41.42 -8.52 9.01
N PRO A 27 42.16 -7.73 8.20
CA PRO A 27 43.12 -6.75 8.70
C PRO A 27 42.52 -5.68 9.64
N ILE A 28 41.37 -5.10 9.27
CA ILE A 28 40.71 -4.06 10.07
C ILE A 28 40.24 -4.60 11.43
N LEU A 29 39.68 -5.81 11.47
CA LEU A 29 39.31 -6.46 12.73
C LEU A 29 40.51 -6.74 13.61
N ARG A 30 41.59 -7.25 13.03
CA ARG A 30 42.82 -7.53 13.76
C ARG A 30 43.41 -6.26 14.37
N LYS A 31 43.33 -5.13 13.64
CA LYS A 31 43.80 -3.83 14.11
C LYS A 31 42.90 -3.27 15.21
N LEU A 32 41.58 -3.26 15.02
CA LEU A 32 40.60 -2.87 16.03
C LEU A 32 40.73 -3.71 17.30
N PHE A 33 40.84 -5.03 17.18
CA PHE A 33 41.06 -5.89 18.35
C PHE A 33 42.41 -5.62 19.01
N ARG A 34 43.46 -5.28 18.25
CA ARG A 34 44.75 -4.88 18.85
C ARG A 34 44.63 -3.60 19.68
N GLU A 35 43.93 -2.60 19.16
CA GLU A 35 43.65 -1.34 19.86
C GLU A 35 42.74 -1.56 21.08
N LEU A 36 41.72 -2.40 20.96
CA LEU A 36 40.84 -2.79 22.08
C LEU A 36 41.56 -3.64 23.14
N THR A 37 42.65 -4.32 22.79
CA THR A 37 43.48 -5.08 23.73
C THR A 37 44.70 -4.29 24.21
N ASP A 38 44.85 -3.03 23.80
CA ASP A 38 45.92 -2.16 24.30
C ASP A 38 45.62 -1.80 25.76
N PRO A 39 46.49 -2.14 26.72
CA PRO A 39 46.28 -1.84 28.14
C PRO A 39 45.96 -0.36 28.41
N ALA A 40 46.58 0.56 27.65
CA ALA A 40 46.35 1.99 27.84
C ALA A 40 44.95 2.45 27.38
N GLN A 41 44.36 1.77 26.40
CA GLN A 41 42.99 2.03 25.93
C GLN A 41 41.96 1.33 26.84
N LEU A 42 42.25 0.10 27.26
CA LEU A 42 41.40 -0.68 28.17
C LEU A 42 41.13 0.02 29.50
N ASP A 43 42.16 0.66 30.07
CA ASP A 43 42.04 1.41 31.33
C ASP A 43 41.24 2.72 31.17
N SER A 44 41.06 3.20 29.94
CA SER A 44 40.36 4.46 29.66
C SER A 44 38.86 4.30 29.37
N TRP A 45 38.38 3.07 29.17
CA TRP A 45 36.98 2.78 28.82
C TRP A 45 36.33 1.99 29.95
N ASP A 46 35.50 2.66 30.76
CA ASP A 46 34.81 2.04 31.90
C ASP A 46 34.04 0.77 31.45
N ASN A 47 34.32 -0.35 32.13
CA ASN A 47 33.67 -1.66 31.99
C ASN A 47 33.92 -2.44 30.69
N LEU A 48 34.79 -1.99 29.77
CA LEU A 48 35.05 -2.74 28.52
C LEU A 48 35.62 -4.15 28.78
N THR A 49 36.58 -4.27 29.70
CA THR A 49 37.18 -5.55 30.10
C THR A 49 36.13 -6.54 30.63
N GLU A 50 35.18 -6.04 31.42
CA GLU A 50 34.10 -6.85 31.97
C GLU A 50 33.16 -7.35 30.87
N VAL A 51 32.75 -6.47 29.95
CA VAL A 51 31.90 -6.81 28.80
C VAL A 51 32.59 -7.82 27.87
N MET A 52 33.89 -7.64 27.60
CA MET A 52 34.67 -8.60 26.81
C MET A 52 34.82 -9.94 27.52
N GLY A 53 34.94 -9.94 28.85
CA GLY A 53 34.87 -11.13 29.70
C GLY A 53 33.55 -11.88 29.55
N TRP A 54 32.41 -11.19 29.65
CA TRP A 54 31.09 -11.80 29.45
C TRP A 54 30.92 -12.40 28.05
N ALA A 55 31.43 -11.73 27.01
CA ALA A 55 31.42 -12.25 25.65
C ALA A 55 32.24 -13.54 25.52
N ALA A 56 33.44 -13.57 26.11
CA ALA A 56 34.28 -14.77 26.12
C ALA A 56 33.64 -15.93 26.91
N ASP A 57 33.06 -15.65 28.07
CA ASP A 57 32.34 -16.65 28.86
C ASP A 57 31.15 -17.23 28.10
N THR A 58 30.40 -16.37 27.40
CA THR A 58 29.27 -16.80 26.55
C THR A 58 29.73 -17.73 25.44
N LEU A 59 30.80 -17.37 24.73
CA LEU A 59 31.38 -18.23 23.70
C LEU A 59 31.91 -19.55 24.28
N ASN A 60 32.49 -19.52 25.48
CA ASN A 60 33.00 -20.71 26.16
C ASN A 60 31.93 -21.67 26.68
N ARG A 61 30.66 -21.27 26.73
CA ARG A 61 29.52 -22.15 27.07
C ARG A 61 29.09 -23.04 25.91
N VAL A 62 29.51 -22.75 24.68
CA VAL A 62 29.16 -23.54 23.50
C VAL A 62 29.93 -24.87 23.52
N ASP A 63 29.21 -26.00 23.46
CA ASP A 63 29.84 -27.31 23.18
C ASP A 63 30.40 -27.27 21.76
N ARG A 64 31.70 -27.03 21.67
CA ARG A 64 32.40 -26.82 20.40
C ARG A 64 32.36 -28.07 19.54
N ALA A 65 32.52 -29.27 20.11
CA ALA A 65 32.54 -30.49 19.32
C ALA A 65 31.17 -30.73 18.66
N ALA A 66 30.09 -30.60 19.44
CA ALA A 66 28.73 -30.72 18.91
C ALA A 66 28.37 -29.58 17.95
N PHE A 67 28.82 -28.35 18.24
CA PHE A 67 28.65 -27.18 17.39
C PHE A 67 29.33 -27.40 16.05
N PHE A 68 30.66 -27.55 16.00
CA PHE A 68 31.42 -27.70 14.76
C PHE A 68 31.10 -28.98 13.97
N ALA A 69 30.60 -30.05 14.60
CA ALA A 69 30.14 -31.26 13.89
C ALA A 69 28.82 -31.06 13.11
N LYS A 70 27.96 -30.13 13.55
CA LYS A 70 26.70 -29.77 12.87
C LYS A 70 26.81 -28.47 12.07
N PHE A 71 27.89 -27.71 12.25
CA PHE A 71 28.08 -26.39 11.69
C PHE A 71 28.59 -26.48 10.25
N HIS A 72 27.74 -26.15 9.27
CA HIS A 72 28.17 -25.94 7.90
C HIS A 72 28.51 -24.44 7.69
N ASP A 73 29.79 -24.14 7.47
CA ASP A 73 30.35 -22.78 7.46
C ASP A 73 29.65 -21.80 6.48
N ALA A 74 29.13 -22.30 5.37
CA ALA A 74 28.62 -21.47 4.28
C ALA A 74 27.33 -20.70 4.62
N HIS A 75 26.56 -21.12 5.62
CA HIS A 75 25.23 -20.56 5.90
C HIS A 75 25.06 -20.03 7.33
N ALA A 76 25.88 -20.49 8.27
CA ALA A 76 25.61 -20.27 9.68
C ALA A 76 25.87 -18.82 10.15
N VAL A 77 26.83 -18.08 9.56
CA VAL A 77 27.05 -16.67 9.95
C VAL A 77 25.80 -15.81 9.71
N GLN A 78 25.02 -16.13 8.68
CA GLN A 78 23.75 -15.46 8.37
C GLN A 78 22.66 -15.83 9.38
N TYR A 79 22.57 -17.11 9.78
CA TYR A 79 21.60 -17.61 10.75
C TYR A 79 21.92 -17.28 12.22
N PHE A 80 23.16 -16.93 12.56
CA PHE A 80 23.52 -16.52 13.92
C PHE A 80 23.36 -15.02 14.15
N TYR A 81 23.65 -14.20 13.15
CA TYR A 81 23.64 -12.75 13.31
C TYR A 81 22.24 -12.18 13.53
N GLU A 82 21.23 -12.69 12.81
CA GLU A 82 19.86 -12.18 12.91
C GLU A 82 19.19 -12.53 14.26
N PRO A 83 19.18 -13.79 14.75
CA PRO A 83 18.66 -14.10 16.08
C PRO A 83 19.46 -13.44 17.21
N PHE A 84 20.78 -13.25 17.00
CA PHE A 84 21.61 -12.52 17.95
C PHE A 84 21.17 -11.05 18.04
N LEU A 85 21.05 -10.34 16.91
CA LEU A 85 20.58 -8.95 16.90
C LEU A 85 19.14 -8.83 17.41
N GLU A 86 18.26 -9.77 17.07
CA GLU A 86 16.89 -9.81 17.60
C GLU A 86 16.85 -9.91 19.12
N SER A 87 17.73 -10.74 19.70
CA SER A 87 17.81 -10.94 21.14
C SER A 87 18.57 -9.82 21.85
N PHE A 88 19.57 -9.24 21.19
CA PHE A 88 20.47 -8.22 21.75
C PHE A 88 19.87 -6.81 21.68
N ASP A 89 19.36 -6.39 20.52
CA ASP A 89 18.74 -5.08 20.32
C ASP A 89 17.67 -5.11 19.19
N PRO A 90 16.44 -5.53 19.51
CA PRO A 90 15.36 -5.63 18.53
C PRO A 90 14.92 -4.27 17.96
N GLU A 91 15.12 -3.18 18.70
CA GLU A 91 14.85 -1.83 18.22
C GLU A 91 15.87 -1.39 17.17
N LEU A 92 17.16 -1.59 17.44
CA LEU A 92 18.22 -1.33 16.49
C LEU A 92 18.08 -2.21 15.24
N ARG A 93 17.75 -3.50 15.37
CA ARG A 93 17.45 -4.37 14.23
C ARG A 93 16.34 -3.79 13.35
N LYS A 94 15.25 -3.33 13.97
CA LYS A 94 14.12 -2.73 13.26
C LYS A 94 14.48 -1.40 12.61
N GLN A 95 15.26 -0.56 13.28
CA GLN A 95 15.73 0.74 12.78
C GLN A 95 16.72 0.58 11.62
N LEU A 96 17.62 -0.40 11.69
CA LEU A 96 18.63 -0.67 10.68
C LEU A 96 18.08 -1.47 9.50
N GLY A 97 16.91 -2.10 9.63
CA GLY A 97 16.24 -2.80 8.55
C GLY A 97 17.07 -3.92 7.91
N VAL A 98 17.95 -4.56 8.70
CA VAL A 98 18.87 -5.61 8.21
C VAL A 98 18.08 -6.91 8.08
N TRP A 99 17.76 -7.28 6.85
CA TRP A 99 17.06 -8.53 6.52
C TRP A 99 17.95 -9.39 5.64
N TYR A 100 18.12 -10.65 6.03
CA TYR A 100 18.87 -11.58 5.20
C TYR A 100 18.07 -11.93 3.94
N THR A 101 18.73 -11.84 2.79
CA THR A 101 18.11 -12.20 1.51
C THR A 101 18.16 -13.72 1.34
N PRO A 102 17.03 -14.41 1.15
CA PRO A 102 17.03 -15.86 0.99
C PRO A 102 17.95 -16.31 -0.16
N PRO A 103 18.73 -17.41 0.00
CA PRO A 103 19.71 -17.83 -1.00
C PRO A 103 19.11 -18.09 -2.38
N GLU A 104 17.87 -18.55 -2.45
CA GLU A 104 17.14 -18.81 -3.71
C GLU A 104 16.92 -17.52 -4.50
N ILE A 105 16.64 -16.40 -3.82
CA ILE A 105 16.50 -15.08 -4.45
C ILE A 105 17.84 -14.61 -5.00
N VAL A 106 18.90 -14.71 -4.18
CA VAL A 106 20.27 -14.32 -4.57
C VAL A 106 20.73 -15.11 -5.80
N LYS A 107 20.59 -16.44 -5.76
CA LYS A 107 20.91 -17.35 -6.87
C LYS A 107 20.16 -16.98 -8.14
N TYR A 108 18.85 -16.79 -8.04
CA TYR A 108 18.02 -16.40 -9.18
C TYR A 108 18.49 -15.09 -9.81
N MET A 109 18.70 -14.05 -9.00
CA MET A 109 19.12 -12.74 -9.50
C MET A 109 20.50 -12.78 -10.17
N VAL A 110 21.47 -13.47 -9.56
CA VAL A 110 22.82 -13.62 -10.13
C VAL A 110 22.78 -14.43 -11.43
N ALA A 111 22.03 -15.52 -11.48
CA ALA A 111 21.86 -16.32 -12.70
C ALA A 111 21.23 -15.51 -13.84
N ARG A 112 20.22 -14.68 -13.55
CA ARG A 112 19.59 -13.80 -14.54
C ARG A 112 20.55 -12.74 -15.08
N VAL A 113 21.35 -12.13 -14.21
CA VAL A 113 22.39 -11.18 -14.63
C VAL A 113 23.42 -11.87 -15.53
N ASP A 114 23.94 -13.03 -15.11
CA ASP A 114 24.94 -13.80 -15.89
C ASP A 114 24.43 -14.14 -17.29
N GLN A 115 23.18 -14.57 -17.38
CA GLN A 115 22.55 -14.89 -18.65
C GLN A 115 22.35 -13.67 -19.55
N VAL A 116 21.94 -12.53 -19.00
CA VAL A 116 21.81 -11.28 -19.78
C VAL A 116 23.17 -10.81 -20.28
N LEU A 117 24.25 -10.95 -19.49
CA LEU A 117 25.60 -10.66 -19.95
C LEU A 117 25.97 -11.53 -21.18
N ARG A 118 25.65 -12.83 -21.13
CA ARG A 118 25.91 -13.75 -22.25
C ARG A 118 25.08 -13.47 -23.48
N SER A 119 23.79 -13.20 -23.31
CA SER A 119 22.82 -13.05 -24.41
C SER A 119 22.78 -11.64 -25.01
N ASP A 120 22.66 -10.62 -24.16
CA ASP A 120 22.39 -9.24 -24.59
C ASP A 120 23.66 -8.38 -24.70
N PHE A 121 24.72 -8.70 -23.94
CA PHE A 121 25.99 -7.97 -23.99
C PHE A 121 27.08 -8.72 -24.78
N GLY A 122 26.78 -9.90 -25.33
CA GLY A 122 27.74 -10.68 -26.12
C GLY A 122 28.98 -11.11 -25.33
N ARG A 123 28.85 -11.29 -24.01
CA ARG A 123 29.92 -11.72 -23.10
C ARG A 123 29.79 -13.22 -22.86
N PRO A 124 30.37 -14.11 -23.69
CA PRO A 124 30.12 -15.55 -23.62
C PRO A 124 30.47 -16.17 -22.27
N ASP A 125 31.42 -15.58 -21.54
CA ASP A 125 31.84 -16.00 -20.19
C ASP A 125 30.98 -15.40 -19.06
N GLY A 126 29.99 -14.58 -19.39
CA GLY A 126 29.09 -13.95 -18.43
C GLY A 126 29.86 -13.17 -17.35
N LEU A 127 29.56 -13.44 -16.09
CA LEU A 127 30.24 -12.85 -14.94
C LEU A 127 31.73 -13.22 -14.85
N ALA A 128 32.18 -14.30 -15.51
CA ALA A 128 33.59 -14.68 -15.52
C ALA A 128 34.45 -13.80 -16.43
N ASP A 129 33.86 -13.07 -17.37
CA ASP A 129 34.59 -12.11 -18.23
C ASP A 129 35.31 -11.05 -17.36
N PRO A 130 36.63 -10.87 -17.51
CA PRO A 130 37.42 -9.91 -16.73
C PRO A 130 36.97 -8.45 -16.85
N GLY A 131 36.28 -8.08 -17.93
CA GLY A 131 35.72 -6.75 -18.17
C GLY A 131 34.41 -6.48 -17.45
N VAL A 132 33.83 -7.47 -16.74
CA VAL A 132 32.58 -7.32 -16.00
C VAL A 132 32.87 -6.90 -14.56
N TYR A 133 32.66 -5.61 -14.28
CA TYR A 133 32.76 -5.02 -12.95
C TYR A 133 31.38 -4.99 -12.28
N VAL A 134 31.30 -5.57 -11.09
CA VAL A 134 30.07 -5.80 -10.33
C VAL A 134 30.10 -5.00 -9.03
N LEU A 135 29.00 -4.34 -8.69
CA LEU A 135 28.82 -3.62 -7.44
C LEU A 135 27.54 -4.06 -6.72
N ASP A 136 27.68 -4.44 -5.46
CA ASP A 136 26.57 -4.42 -4.50
C ASP A 136 26.72 -3.22 -3.55
N PRO A 137 25.92 -2.15 -3.72
CA PRO A 137 26.07 -0.94 -2.93
C PRO A 137 25.48 -1.07 -1.51
N CYS A 138 24.91 -2.20 -1.14
CA CYS A 138 24.35 -2.45 0.19
C CYS A 138 24.54 -3.93 0.52
N CYS A 139 25.81 -4.37 0.53
CA CYS A 139 26.13 -5.78 0.44
C CYS A 139 25.75 -6.59 1.68
N GLY A 140 25.49 -5.93 2.81
CA GLY A 140 25.17 -6.61 4.06
C GLY A 140 26.27 -7.60 4.40
N THR A 141 25.88 -8.86 4.60
CA THR A 141 26.78 -9.97 4.90
C THR A 141 27.54 -10.51 3.68
N GLY A 142 27.39 -9.92 2.49
CA GLY A 142 28.13 -10.27 1.28
C GLY A 142 27.49 -11.37 0.42
N ALA A 143 26.21 -11.69 0.61
CA ALA A 143 25.55 -12.83 -0.05
C ALA A 143 25.61 -12.77 -1.59
N TYR A 144 25.32 -11.62 -2.19
CA TYR A 144 25.41 -11.44 -3.65
C TYR A 144 26.85 -11.56 -4.17
N LEU A 145 27.83 -11.02 -3.43
CA LEU A 145 29.24 -11.08 -3.83
C LEU A 145 29.76 -12.52 -3.84
N VAL A 146 29.41 -13.30 -2.81
CA VAL A 146 29.76 -14.73 -2.73
C VAL A 146 29.11 -15.50 -3.88
N GLU A 147 27.84 -15.24 -4.19
CA GLU A 147 27.14 -15.94 -5.27
C GLU A 147 27.67 -15.56 -6.66
N VAL A 148 28.05 -14.29 -6.89
CA VAL A 148 28.76 -13.87 -8.11
C VAL A 148 30.07 -14.63 -8.27
N LEU A 149 30.90 -14.72 -7.22
CA LEU A 149 32.15 -15.50 -7.27
C LEU A 149 31.89 -16.99 -7.47
N ARG A 150 30.79 -17.53 -6.94
CA ARG A 150 30.36 -18.92 -7.19
C ARG A 150 30.04 -19.15 -8.67
N THR A 151 29.30 -18.24 -9.32
CA THR A 151 29.01 -18.33 -10.74
C THR A 151 30.27 -18.21 -11.60
N ILE A 152 31.21 -17.35 -11.22
CA ILE A 152 32.54 -17.26 -11.84
C ILE A 152 33.28 -18.59 -11.70
N ALA A 153 33.33 -19.15 -10.48
CA ALA A 153 34.03 -20.41 -10.20
C ALA A 153 33.47 -21.59 -11.01
N ALA A 154 32.14 -21.63 -11.20
CA ALA A 154 31.47 -22.64 -12.02
C ALA A 154 31.87 -22.50 -13.49
N THR A 155 31.82 -21.28 -14.04
CA THR A 155 32.19 -21.02 -15.45
C THR A 155 33.65 -21.39 -15.73
N LEU A 156 34.59 -20.98 -14.85
CA LEU A 156 36.01 -21.32 -14.98
C LEU A 156 36.27 -22.83 -14.85
N ALA A 157 35.48 -23.53 -14.05
CA ALA A 157 35.56 -24.99 -13.93
C ALA A 157 35.11 -25.68 -15.23
N ASP A 158 34.02 -25.22 -15.84
CA ASP A 158 33.51 -25.75 -17.10
C ASP A 158 34.48 -25.51 -18.28
N GLN A 159 35.27 -24.43 -18.22
CA GLN A 159 36.35 -24.13 -19.17
C GLN A 159 37.61 -25.00 -18.96
N GLY A 160 37.70 -25.78 -17.88
CA GLY A 160 38.84 -26.66 -17.59
C GLY A 160 40.05 -25.96 -16.94
N GLU A 161 39.89 -24.74 -16.39
CA GLU A 161 40.99 -23.93 -15.83
C GLU A 161 41.42 -24.36 -14.40
N GLY A 162 41.48 -25.67 -14.14
CA GLY A 162 41.57 -26.24 -12.78
C GLY A 162 42.69 -25.69 -11.89
N ALA A 163 43.88 -25.45 -12.43
CA ALA A 163 45.02 -24.95 -11.65
C ALA A 163 45.06 -23.41 -11.50
N LEU A 164 44.39 -22.66 -12.38
CA LEU A 164 44.42 -21.18 -12.41
C LEU A 164 43.19 -20.55 -11.74
N ARG A 165 42.09 -21.32 -11.65
CA ARG A 165 40.79 -20.91 -11.09
C ARG A 165 40.90 -20.17 -9.77
N GLY A 166 41.66 -20.70 -8.81
CA GLY A 166 41.81 -20.07 -7.50
C GLY A 166 42.44 -18.68 -7.59
N GLY A 167 43.47 -18.51 -8.41
CA GLY A 167 44.12 -17.22 -8.64
C GLY A 167 43.17 -16.19 -9.26
N GLN A 168 42.41 -16.60 -10.28
CA GLN A 168 41.43 -15.73 -10.95
C GLN A 168 40.26 -15.34 -10.04
N LEU A 169 39.77 -16.27 -9.20
CA LEU A 169 38.75 -15.97 -8.20
C LEU A 169 39.25 -14.95 -7.17
N LYS A 170 40.48 -15.12 -6.68
CA LYS A 170 41.10 -14.17 -5.77
C LYS A 170 41.23 -12.79 -6.41
N GLN A 171 41.70 -12.74 -7.67
CA GLN A 171 41.79 -11.49 -8.42
C GLN A 171 40.43 -10.81 -8.61
N ALA A 172 39.40 -11.59 -8.99
CA ALA A 172 38.05 -11.06 -9.18
C ALA A 172 37.48 -10.43 -7.89
N ALA A 173 37.69 -11.09 -6.74
CA ALA A 173 37.26 -10.61 -5.43
C ALA A 173 37.98 -9.33 -4.96
N MET A 174 39.15 -9.03 -5.52
CA MET A 174 39.97 -7.85 -5.19
C MET A 174 39.69 -6.66 -6.12
N ASP A 175 39.41 -6.94 -7.39
CA ASP A 175 39.55 -5.92 -8.44
C ASP A 175 38.27 -5.60 -9.19
N ARG A 176 37.24 -6.47 -9.14
CA ARG A 176 36.02 -6.25 -9.95
C ARG A 176 34.70 -6.67 -9.30
N VAL A 177 34.72 -7.34 -8.15
CA VAL A 177 33.52 -7.68 -7.37
C VAL A 177 33.50 -6.84 -6.09
N PHE A 178 32.77 -5.73 -6.14
CA PHE A 178 32.77 -4.70 -5.10
C PHE A 178 31.55 -4.75 -4.20
N GLY A 179 31.75 -4.48 -2.90
CA GLY A 179 30.68 -4.31 -1.93
C GLY A 179 30.80 -3.00 -1.15
N PHE A 180 29.69 -2.33 -0.88
CA PHE A 180 29.63 -1.25 0.11
C PHE A 180 28.69 -1.62 1.26
N GLU A 181 29.11 -1.27 2.47
CA GLU A 181 28.31 -1.48 3.68
C GLU A 181 28.53 -0.31 4.64
N ILE A 182 27.48 0.13 5.32
CA ILE A 182 27.53 1.25 6.27
C ILE A 182 27.77 0.76 7.71
N LEU A 183 27.39 -0.48 8.01
CA LEU A 183 27.50 -1.07 9.35
C LEU A 183 28.77 -1.91 9.50
N PRO A 184 29.60 -1.67 10.53
CA PRO A 184 30.84 -2.42 10.74
C PRO A 184 30.67 -3.94 10.87
N ALA A 185 29.61 -4.41 11.52
CA ALA A 185 29.39 -5.83 11.77
C ALA A 185 29.09 -6.65 10.49
N PRO A 186 28.10 -6.32 9.64
CA PRO A 186 27.90 -7.01 8.37
C PRO A 186 29.08 -6.85 7.40
N PHE A 187 29.75 -5.69 7.40
CA PHE A 187 30.99 -5.46 6.63
C PHE A 187 32.08 -6.50 6.96
N VAL A 188 32.25 -6.79 8.26
CA VAL A 188 33.18 -7.82 8.75
C VAL A 188 32.76 -9.22 8.32
N VAL A 189 31.46 -9.52 8.42
CA VAL A 189 30.90 -10.80 8.00
C VAL A 189 31.14 -11.04 6.51
N ALA A 190 30.95 -10.03 5.66
CA ALA A 190 31.21 -10.11 4.23
C ALA A 190 32.65 -10.49 3.91
N HIS A 191 33.64 -9.88 4.59
CA HIS A 191 35.05 -10.24 4.43
C HIS A 191 35.33 -11.69 4.84
N LEU A 192 34.73 -12.13 5.95
CA LEU A 192 34.88 -13.52 6.42
C LEU A 192 34.29 -14.50 5.41
N GLN A 193 33.08 -14.25 4.90
CA GLN A 193 32.42 -15.14 3.93
C GLN A 193 33.22 -15.26 2.63
N LEU A 194 33.70 -14.13 2.09
CA LEU A 194 34.52 -14.13 0.88
C LEU A 194 35.86 -14.84 1.11
N GLY A 195 36.49 -14.63 2.28
CA GLY A 195 37.72 -15.32 2.65
C GLY A 195 37.56 -16.83 2.78
N LEU A 196 36.48 -17.30 3.43
CA LEU A 196 36.14 -18.72 3.54
C LEU A 196 35.84 -19.32 2.17
N PHE A 197 35.07 -18.62 1.34
CA PHE A 197 34.77 -19.06 -0.02
C PHE A 197 36.05 -19.28 -0.84
N LEU A 198 37.02 -18.36 -0.76
CA LEU A 198 38.31 -18.52 -1.44
C LEU A 198 39.12 -19.70 -0.90
N GLN A 199 39.10 -19.93 0.42
CA GLN A 199 39.78 -21.06 1.06
C GLN A 199 39.24 -22.41 0.58
N ASP A 200 37.92 -22.52 0.45
CA ASP A 200 37.26 -23.71 -0.10
C ASP A 200 37.66 -23.97 -1.56
N HIS A 201 38.18 -22.95 -2.27
CA HIS A 201 38.70 -23.03 -3.63
C HIS A 201 40.23 -23.07 -3.70
N GLY A 202 40.91 -23.30 -2.57
CA GLY A 202 42.35 -23.55 -2.50
C GLY A 202 43.24 -22.31 -2.47
N VAL A 203 42.68 -21.12 -2.27
CA VAL A 203 43.43 -19.85 -2.18
C VAL A 203 43.05 -19.02 -0.96
N ALA A 204 43.91 -18.11 -0.54
CA ALA A 204 43.61 -17.21 0.56
C ALA A 204 44.19 -15.82 0.29
N PHE A 205 43.62 -14.81 0.94
CA PHE A 205 44.20 -13.47 0.97
C PHE A 205 45.51 -13.46 1.76
N GLU A 206 46.55 -12.87 1.18
CA GLU A 206 47.87 -12.74 1.78
C GLU A 206 48.08 -11.35 2.39
N GLU A 207 48.20 -11.30 3.72
CA GLU A 207 48.42 -10.05 4.46
C GLU A 207 49.71 -9.33 4.06
N LYS A 208 50.80 -10.08 3.82
CA LYS A 208 52.09 -9.49 3.40
C LYS A 208 52.00 -8.72 2.09
N LYS A 209 51.04 -9.10 1.23
CA LYS A 209 50.74 -8.44 -0.05
C LYS A 209 49.60 -7.41 0.08
N LYS A 210 49.07 -7.20 1.29
CA LYS A 210 47.90 -6.36 1.59
C LYS A 210 46.66 -6.74 0.77
N GLU A 211 46.49 -8.03 0.48
CA GLU A 211 45.32 -8.54 -0.24
C GLU A 211 44.07 -8.54 0.66
N ARG A 212 42.93 -8.17 0.10
CA ARG A 212 41.62 -8.17 0.79
C ARG A 212 40.48 -8.27 -0.23
N ALA A 213 39.31 -8.67 0.23
CA ALA A 213 38.09 -8.46 -0.55
C ALA A 213 37.83 -6.97 -0.78
N ALA A 214 37.29 -6.64 -1.96
CA ALA A 214 36.94 -5.28 -2.36
C ALA A 214 35.59 -4.81 -1.77
N VAL A 215 35.41 -5.04 -0.46
CA VAL A 215 34.24 -4.62 0.31
C VAL A 215 34.64 -3.43 1.17
N PHE A 216 33.91 -2.31 1.15
CA PHE A 216 34.32 -1.07 1.82
C PHE A 216 33.29 -0.57 2.82
N LEU A 217 33.75 -0.04 3.95
CA LEU A 217 32.90 0.58 4.97
C LEU A 217 32.62 2.04 4.58
N THR A 218 31.43 2.31 4.04
CA THR A 218 31.07 3.63 3.48
C THR A 218 29.54 3.82 3.42
N ASN A 219 29.09 5.07 3.38
CA ASN A 219 27.73 5.38 2.96
C ASN A 219 27.65 5.36 1.43
N SER A 220 26.87 4.45 0.87
CA SER A 220 26.71 4.27 -0.58
C SER A 220 25.91 5.37 -1.26
N LEU A 221 25.23 6.24 -0.52
CA LEU A 221 24.46 7.35 -1.08
C LEU A 221 25.31 8.63 -1.23
N THR A 222 26.51 8.69 -0.64
CA THR A 222 27.38 9.87 -0.68
C THR A 222 28.75 9.57 -1.26
N GLY A 223 29.51 10.63 -1.59
CA GLY A 223 30.87 10.51 -2.11
C GLY A 223 30.94 10.23 -3.62
N TRP A 224 29.81 10.30 -4.33
CA TRP A 224 29.79 10.18 -5.79
C TRP A 224 30.26 11.45 -6.49
N GLN A 225 30.15 12.59 -5.81
CA GLN A 225 30.73 13.86 -6.25
C GLN A 225 32.06 14.13 -5.51
N PRO A 226 33.00 14.86 -6.14
CA PRO A 226 34.15 15.40 -5.41
C PRO A 226 33.67 16.32 -4.28
N PRO A 227 34.31 16.28 -3.09
CA PRO A 227 33.93 17.13 -1.97
C PRO A 227 34.14 18.62 -2.31
N VAL A 228 33.17 19.45 -1.93
CA VAL A 228 33.31 20.92 -2.00
C VAL A 228 34.00 21.39 -0.71
N GLY A 229 35.33 21.51 -0.75
CA GLY A 229 36.15 21.89 0.41
C GLY A 229 36.98 20.73 1.01
N PRO A 230 37.72 20.98 2.10
CA PRO A 230 38.55 19.96 2.73
C PRO A 230 37.68 18.80 3.26
N LYS A 231 38.12 17.56 3.02
CA LYS A 231 37.42 16.37 3.53
C LYS A 231 37.34 16.45 5.06
N ALA A 232 36.17 16.16 5.63
CA ALA A 232 36.05 16.01 7.07
C ALA A 232 37.05 14.96 7.58
N THR A 233 37.85 15.34 8.57
CA THR A 233 38.76 14.44 9.27
C THR A 233 37.93 13.50 10.14
N LEU A 234 37.96 12.20 9.83
CA LEU A 234 37.32 11.19 10.67
C LEU A 234 38.22 10.90 11.87
N THR A 235 37.63 10.55 13.01
CA THR A 235 38.34 10.26 14.27
C THR A 235 39.38 9.15 14.12
N PHE A 236 39.15 8.21 13.19
CA PHE A 236 40.01 7.06 12.92
C PHE A 236 40.59 7.13 11.50
N PRO A 237 41.93 7.09 11.32
CA PRO A 237 42.58 7.07 10.00
C PRO A 237 42.08 5.94 9.09
N GLU A 238 41.74 4.78 9.66
CA GLU A 238 41.25 3.59 8.96
C GLU A 238 39.91 3.85 8.28
N MET A 239 39.02 4.59 8.94
CA MET A 239 37.74 4.99 8.32
C MET A 239 37.97 5.98 7.17
N THR A 240 39.03 6.80 7.25
CA THR A 240 39.44 7.66 6.14
C THR A 240 39.96 6.85 4.97
N GLU A 241 40.77 5.82 5.22
CA GLU A 241 41.24 4.88 4.20
C GLU A 241 40.09 4.12 3.54
N GLU A 242 39.14 3.56 4.31
CA GLU A 242 37.95 2.88 3.77
C GLU A 242 37.11 3.81 2.89
N ARG A 243 36.88 5.05 3.33
CA ARG A 243 36.20 6.07 2.53
C ARG A 243 36.95 6.37 1.24
N ASP A 244 38.27 6.55 1.30
CA ASP A 244 39.08 6.92 0.14
C ASP A 244 39.20 5.78 -0.87
N LEU A 245 39.23 4.52 -0.41
CA LEU A 245 39.16 3.34 -1.28
C LEU A 245 37.78 3.22 -1.94
N ALA A 246 36.69 3.44 -1.20
CA ALA A 246 35.34 3.47 -1.76
C ALA A 246 35.18 4.59 -2.80
N ASP A 247 35.72 5.79 -2.52
CA ASP A 247 35.72 6.93 -3.45
C ASP A 247 36.35 6.57 -4.81
N ARG A 248 37.41 5.75 -4.82
CA ARG A 248 38.05 5.29 -6.06
C ARG A 248 37.11 4.42 -6.88
N VAL A 249 36.38 3.51 -6.23
CA VAL A 249 35.37 2.67 -6.91
C VAL A 249 34.23 3.53 -7.44
N LYS A 250 33.66 4.40 -6.59
CA LYS A 250 32.52 5.27 -6.92
C LYS A 250 32.78 6.20 -8.11
N ARG A 251 34.03 6.65 -8.29
CA ARG A 251 34.37 7.70 -9.28
C ARG A 251 35.21 7.20 -10.45
N GLY A 252 35.97 6.11 -10.29
CA GLY A 252 36.97 5.67 -11.25
C GLY A 252 36.65 4.37 -11.98
N VAL A 253 35.80 3.50 -11.43
CA VAL A 253 35.58 2.16 -11.98
C VAL A 253 34.37 2.13 -12.91
N PRO A 254 34.48 1.52 -14.11
CA PRO A 254 33.35 1.37 -15.03
C PRO A 254 32.46 0.19 -14.60
N ILE A 255 31.63 0.41 -13.58
CA ILE A 255 30.69 -0.60 -13.09
C ILE A 255 29.68 -0.96 -14.17
N LEU A 256 29.66 -2.22 -14.58
CA LEU A 256 28.76 -2.76 -15.61
C LEU A 256 27.50 -3.38 -15.00
N VAL A 257 27.60 -3.93 -13.79
CA VAL A 257 26.48 -4.58 -13.09
C VAL A 257 26.34 -3.98 -11.70
N VAL A 258 25.13 -3.53 -11.38
CA VAL A 258 24.72 -3.17 -10.02
C VAL A 258 23.61 -4.12 -9.58
N LEU A 259 23.79 -4.86 -8.48
CA LEU A 259 22.77 -5.76 -7.95
C LEU A 259 22.73 -5.78 -6.43
N GLY A 260 21.63 -6.23 -5.83
CA GLY A 260 21.50 -6.29 -4.37
C GLY A 260 20.08 -6.24 -3.82
N ASN A 261 19.98 -6.05 -2.50
CA ASN A 261 18.72 -5.85 -1.77
C ASN A 261 18.81 -4.53 -0.97
N PRO A 262 18.43 -3.39 -1.57
CA PRO A 262 18.52 -2.10 -0.89
C PRO A 262 17.55 -1.98 0.30
N PRO A 263 17.89 -1.16 1.31
CA PRO A 263 17.02 -0.92 2.47
C PRO A 263 15.71 -0.23 2.05
N TYR A 264 14.60 -0.65 2.68
CA TYR A 264 13.26 -0.29 2.23
C TYR A 264 12.73 1.04 2.80
N ASN A 265 12.99 1.34 4.08
CA ASN A 265 12.42 2.50 4.79
C ASN A 265 13.52 3.48 5.23
N GLY A 266 13.18 4.78 5.32
CA GLY A 266 14.07 5.86 5.76
C GLY A 266 14.60 5.74 7.19
N PHE A 267 15.83 6.21 7.42
CA PHE A 267 16.39 6.45 8.75
C PHE A 267 15.70 7.66 9.43
N ALA A 268 15.59 7.62 10.76
CA ALA A 268 15.16 8.77 11.56
C ALA A 268 16.32 9.78 11.66
N GLY A 269 16.41 10.72 10.71
CA GLY A 269 17.42 11.77 10.70
C GLY A 269 17.28 12.66 9.47
N LEU A 270 17.84 13.88 9.53
CA LEU A 270 17.95 14.71 8.33
C LEU A 270 19.04 14.13 7.43
N PRO A 271 18.75 13.79 6.16
CA PRO A 271 19.76 13.31 5.23
C PRO A 271 20.81 14.40 4.98
N ALA A 272 22.04 13.98 4.66
CA ALA A 272 23.06 14.90 4.18
C ALA A 272 22.58 15.59 2.87
N GLU A 273 23.11 16.78 2.57
CA GLU A 273 22.66 17.58 1.42
C GLU A 273 22.80 16.83 0.08
N GLU A 274 23.91 16.11 -0.15
CA GLU A 274 24.11 15.25 -1.33
C GLU A 274 23.00 14.19 -1.43
N GLU A 275 22.63 13.57 -0.30
CA GLU A 275 21.63 12.51 -0.22
C GLU A 275 20.21 13.04 -0.44
N ALA A 276 19.90 14.24 0.05
CA ALA A 276 18.60 14.89 -0.13
C ALA A 276 18.31 15.18 -1.62
N GLY A 277 19.34 15.57 -2.38
CA GLY A 277 19.21 15.94 -3.80
C GLY A 277 19.19 14.75 -4.79
N ILE A 278 19.44 13.52 -4.34
CA ILE A 278 19.58 12.35 -5.24
C ILE A 278 18.35 12.17 -6.13
N VAL A 279 17.16 12.25 -5.53
CA VAL A 279 15.89 11.88 -6.17
C VAL A 279 15.22 13.01 -6.95
N GLU A 280 15.83 14.20 -7.01
CA GLU A 280 15.29 15.36 -7.73
C GLU A 280 14.95 15.06 -9.20
N PRO A 281 15.75 14.30 -9.97
CA PRO A 281 15.38 13.92 -11.33
C PRO A 281 14.09 13.09 -11.44
N TYR A 282 13.67 12.42 -10.36
CA TYR A 282 12.40 11.68 -10.32
C TYR A 282 11.21 12.54 -9.91
N ARG A 283 11.41 13.78 -9.44
CA ARG A 283 10.32 14.68 -9.02
C ARG A 283 9.62 15.39 -10.18
N THR A 284 10.21 15.34 -11.37
CA THR A 284 9.68 15.95 -12.59
C THR A 284 9.34 14.89 -13.62
N THR A 285 8.35 15.18 -14.47
CA THR A 285 7.94 14.32 -15.58
C THR A 285 7.79 15.14 -16.87
N LYS A 286 7.98 14.52 -18.03
CA LYS A 286 7.78 15.11 -19.36
C LYS A 286 6.37 14.88 -19.88
N THR A 287 5.87 13.64 -19.76
CA THR A 287 4.57 13.20 -20.31
C THR A 287 3.66 12.60 -19.25
N ALA A 288 4.21 11.94 -18.23
CA ALA A 288 3.43 11.37 -17.13
C ALA A 288 2.93 12.46 -16.15
N PRO A 289 1.86 12.18 -15.38
CA PRO A 289 1.46 13.01 -14.25
C PRO A 289 2.61 13.22 -13.25
N LYS A 290 2.66 14.41 -12.65
CA LYS A 290 3.67 14.72 -11.63
C LYS A 290 3.58 13.73 -10.45
N PRO A 291 4.73 13.28 -9.91
CA PRO A 291 4.76 12.44 -8.72
C PRO A 291 4.00 13.05 -7.55
N GLN A 292 3.30 12.22 -6.77
CA GLN A 292 2.48 12.66 -5.64
C GLN A 292 2.90 11.98 -4.33
N GLY A 293 2.81 12.69 -3.21
CA GLY A 293 3.11 12.13 -1.88
C GLY A 293 4.61 12.02 -1.58
N GLN A 294 4.99 11.10 -0.69
CA GLN A 294 6.34 11.04 -0.11
C GLN A 294 7.14 9.77 -0.50
N GLY A 295 6.61 8.93 -1.39
CA GLY A 295 7.25 7.64 -1.72
C GLY A 295 8.66 7.77 -2.32
N LEU A 296 8.96 8.86 -3.02
CA LEU A 296 10.31 9.12 -3.54
C LEU A 296 11.37 9.33 -2.45
N ASN A 297 10.96 9.56 -1.20
CA ASN A 297 11.90 9.76 -0.10
C ASN A 297 12.40 8.43 0.50
N ASP A 298 11.81 7.30 0.12
CA ASP A 298 12.21 5.98 0.61
C ASP A 298 13.64 5.62 0.17
N LEU A 299 14.39 4.92 1.02
CA LEU A 299 15.80 4.62 0.74
C LEU A 299 15.99 3.81 -0.53
N TYR A 300 15.16 2.79 -0.77
CA TYR A 300 15.30 1.94 -1.97
C TYR A 300 15.19 2.76 -3.28
N VAL A 301 14.44 3.87 -3.29
CA VAL A 301 14.37 4.79 -4.43
C VAL A 301 15.69 5.52 -4.65
N ARG A 302 16.38 5.92 -3.57
CA ARG A 302 17.73 6.51 -3.65
C ARG A 302 18.74 5.52 -4.20
N PHE A 303 18.64 4.25 -3.80
CA PHE A 303 19.49 3.18 -4.35
C PHE A 303 19.21 2.91 -5.83
N TRP A 304 17.95 2.87 -6.25
CA TRP A 304 17.59 2.83 -7.68
C TRP A 304 18.25 3.97 -8.45
N ARG A 305 18.24 5.18 -7.90
CA ARG A 305 18.87 6.34 -8.53
C ARG A 305 20.39 6.27 -8.59
N ILE A 306 21.05 5.78 -7.54
CA ILE A 306 22.50 5.57 -7.58
C ILE A 306 22.87 4.51 -8.61
N ALA A 307 22.14 3.39 -8.65
CA ALA A 307 22.37 2.34 -9.65
C ALA A 307 22.13 2.84 -11.08
N GLU A 308 21.03 3.56 -11.31
CA GLU A 308 20.73 4.21 -12.57
C GLU A 308 21.87 5.16 -12.98
N ARG A 309 22.35 6.01 -12.07
CA ARG A 309 23.47 6.92 -12.33
C ARG A 309 24.76 6.19 -12.69
N CYS A 310 25.08 5.08 -12.01
CA CYS A 310 26.24 4.25 -12.32
C CYS A 310 26.24 3.75 -13.77
N ILE A 311 25.06 3.37 -14.27
CA ILE A 311 24.90 2.78 -15.60
C ILE A 311 24.74 3.86 -16.70
N THR A 312 24.02 4.95 -16.42
CA THR A 312 23.54 5.89 -17.45
C THR A 312 24.39 7.15 -17.58
N GLU A 313 24.96 7.66 -16.49
CA GLU A 313 25.65 8.96 -16.45
C GLU A 313 27.16 8.86 -16.27
N ARG A 314 27.68 7.65 -16.04
CA ARG A 314 29.09 7.41 -15.68
C ARG A 314 29.80 6.63 -16.79
N ASN A 315 31.00 6.17 -16.46
CA ASN A 315 31.96 5.63 -17.41
C ASN A 315 31.47 4.39 -18.18
N ALA A 316 30.47 3.67 -17.67
CA ALA A 316 29.93 2.50 -18.35
C ALA A 316 29.05 2.88 -19.56
N GLN A 317 28.11 3.83 -19.40
CA GLN A 317 27.11 4.22 -20.42
C GLN A 317 26.19 3.08 -20.95
N HIS A 318 26.38 1.86 -20.46
CA HIS A 318 25.59 0.66 -20.69
C HIS A 318 25.76 -0.26 -19.47
N GLY A 319 24.88 -1.24 -19.28
CA GLY A 319 24.97 -2.20 -18.19
C GLY A 319 23.63 -2.63 -17.61
N ILE A 320 23.69 -3.24 -16.43
CA ILE A 320 22.57 -3.93 -15.79
C ILE A 320 22.38 -3.41 -14.36
N VAL A 321 21.14 -3.08 -14.00
CA VAL A 321 20.72 -2.90 -12.61
C VAL A 321 19.75 -4.00 -12.23
N CYS A 322 19.96 -4.73 -11.13
CA CYS A 322 19.07 -5.81 -10.68
C CYS A 322 18.84 -5.78 -9.17
N TYR A 323 17.65 -5.38 -8.72
CA TYR A 323 17.31 -5.28 -7.30
C TYR A 323 16.06 -6.07 -6.94
N ILE A 324 16.06 -6.63 -5.72
CA ILE A 324 14.83 -6.91 -4.99
C ILE A 324 14.50 -5.69 -4.12
N SER A 325 13.32 -5.10 -4.30
CA SER A 325 12.91 -3.90 -3.55
C SER A 325 11.42 -3.91 -3.22
N ASN A 326 10.95 -2.87 -2.51
CA ASN A 326 9.52 -2.62 -2.35
C ASN A 326 8.87 -2.59 -3.75
N TYR A 327 7.75 -3.26 -3.95
CA TYR A 327 7.01 -3.25 -5.22
C TYR A 327 6.17 -1.98 -5.47
N SER A 328 6.04 -1.07 -4.49
CA SER A 328 5.16 0.12 -4.59
C SER A 328 5.54 1.11 -5.70
N TRP A 329 6.76 1.03 -6.24
CA TRP A 329 7.16 1.84 -7.40
C TRP A 329 6.63 1.32 -8.73
N LEU A 330 6.14 0.07 -8.81
CA LEU A 330 5.63 -0.49 -10.05
C LEU A 330 4.37 0.23 -10.54
N ASP A 331 3.49 0.65 -9.63
CA ASP A 331 2.19 1.24 -9.95
C ASP A 331 1.78 2.39 -9.00
N GLY A 332 2.64 2.79 -8.06
CA GLY A 332 2.33 3.87 -7.12
C GLY A 332 2.40 5.27 -7.75
N LEU A 333 1.48 6.16 -7.35
CA LEU A 333 1.40 7.55 -7.83
C LEU A 333 2.61 8.42 -7.45
N SER A 334 3.41 7.99 -6.46
CA SER A 334 4.63 8.68 -6.06
C SER A 334 5.79 8.48 -7.04
N HIS A 335 5.71 7.50 -7.95
CA HIS A 335 6.89 7.02 -8.67
C HIS A 335 6.80 7.21 -10.20
N THR A 336 5.91 8.09 -10.66
CA THR A 336 5.69 8.35 -12.10
C THR A 336 6.96 8.84 -12.80
N GLY A 337 7.70 9.77 -12.19
CA GLY A 337 8.97 10.29 -12.73
C GLY A 337 10.10 9.26 -12.72
N LEU A 338 10.13 8.37 -11.72
CA LEU A 338 11.06 7.24 -11.70
C LEU A 338 10.78 6.31 -12.89
N ARG A 339 9.52 5.90 -13.08
CA ARG A 339 9.13 5.01 -14.18
C ARG A 339 9.36 5.63 -15.56
N GLU A 340 9.02 6.90 -15.73
CA GLU A 340 9.27 7.63 -16.98
C GLU A 340 10.76 7.65 -17.33
N ARG A 341 11.60 8.00 -16.35
CA ARG A 341 13.05 8.02 -16.56
C ARG A 341 13.64 6.65 -16.84
N PHE A 342 13.15 5.59 -16.17
CA PHE A 342 13.59 4.23 -16.47
C PHE A 342 13.20 3.77 -17.88
N LEU A 343 12.02 4.18 -18.36
CA LEU A 343 11.64 3.94 -19.75
C LEU A 343 12.57 4.69 -20.72
N GLU A 344 13.01 5.91 -20.37
CA GLU A 344 13.89 6.69 -21.24
C GLU A 344 15.32 6.15 -21.28
N GLU A 345 15.88 5.76 -20.13
CA GLU A 345 17.32 5.49 -19.97
C GLU A 345 17.74 4.03 -20.18
N PHE A 346 16.79 3.10 -20.28
CA PHE A 346 17.05 1.67 -20.47
C PHE A 346 16.34 1.13 -21.72
N ASP A 347 16.75 -0.04 -22.20
CA ASP A 347 16.18 -0.71 -23.38
C ASP A 347 15.22 -1.84 -22.99
N GLN A 348 15.46 -2.46 -21.83
CA GLN A 348 14.59 -3.52 -21.30
C GLN A 348 14.47 -3.42 -19.79
N ILE A 349 13.26 -3.68 -19.28
CA ILE A 349 12.96 -3.76 -17.85
C ILE A 349 12.20 -5.05 -17.61
N TRP A 350 12.73 -5.90 -16.73
CA TRP A 350 12.18 -7.20 -16.37
C TRP A 350 11.69 -7.15 -14.94
N ILE A 351 10.45 -7.56 -14.68
CA ILE A 351 9.82 -7.50 -13.36
C ILE A 351 9.26 -8.87 -12.99
N ASP A 352 9.64 -9.33 -11.81
CA ASP A 352 9.08 -10.47 -11.12
C ASP A 352 8.42 -9.96 -9.84
N ASN A 353 7.09 -9.77 -9.88
CA ASN A 353 6.33 -9.34 -8.71
C ASN A 353 6.15 -10.50 -7.74
N LEU A 354 6.67 -10.37 -6.52
CA LEU A 354 6.70 -11.44 -5.51
C LEU A 354 5.61 -11.27 -4.42
N HIS A 355 4.75 -10.24 -4.50
CA HIS A 355 3.70 -9.97 -3.51
C HIS A 355 4.21 -9.93 -2.05
N GLY A 356 3.38 -10.32 -1.08
CA GLY A 356 3.75 -10.37 0.33
C GLY A 356 3.41 -9.11 1.15
N ASN A 357 2.54 -8.22 0.64
CA ASN A 357 2.15 -7.01 1.37
C ASN A 357 1.10 -7.29 2.46
N ARG A 358 1.59 -7.62 3.65
CA ARG A 358 0.80 -7.90 4.85
C ARG A 358 0.13 -6.67 5.46
N PHE A 359 0.46 -5.46 5.02
CA PHE A 359 -0.28 -4.26 5.40
C PHE A 359 -1.58 -4.10 4.62
N ILE A 360 -1.62 -4.55 3.35
CA ILE A 360 -2.82 -4.53 2.52
C ILE A 360 -3.71 -5.74 2.83
N SER A 361 -3.11 -6.93 2.87
CA SER A 361 -3.81 -8.16 3.24
C SER A 361 -2.87 -9.15 3.90
N GLU A 362 -3.30 -9.73 5.02
CA GLU A 362 -2.61 -10.86 5.64
C GLU A 362 -2.78 -12.17 4.83
N TYR A 363 -3.73 -12.20 3.88
CA TYR A 363 -4.09 -13.37 3.08
C TYR A 363 -3.92 -13.13 1.57
N ALA A 364 -3.50 -14.17 0.85
CA ALA A 364 -3.43 -14.24 -0.59
C ALA A 364 -4.85 -14.38 -1.20
N PRO A 365 -5.02 -14.21 -2.52
CA PRO A 365 -6.33 -14.31 -3.18
C PRO A 365 -7.08 -15.64 -2.94
N ASP A 366 -6.35 -16.72 -2.67
CA ASP A 366 -6.89 -18.04 -2.36
C ASP A 366 -7.29 -18.24 -0.87
N GLY A 367 -7.17 -17.19 -0.06
CA GLY A 367 -7.50 -17.20 1.37
C GLY A 367 -6.42 -17.76 2.29
N ARG A 368 -5.28 -18.25 1.78
CA ARG A 368 -4.13 -18.66 2.58
C ARG A 368 -3.29 -17.45 3.01
N THR A 369 -2.41 -17.58 3.98
CA THR A 369 -1.54 -16.46 4.43
C THR A 369 -0.65 -15.97 3.29
N SER A 370 -0.65 -14.67 3.00
CA SER A 370 0.23 -14.05 2.00
C SER A 370 1.61 -13.82 2.62
N GLU A 371 2.42 -14.88 2.70
CA GLU A 371 3.76 -14.78 3.23
C GLU A 371 4.64 -13.88 2.35
N THR A 372 5.47 -13.07 3.01
CA THR A 372 6.52 -12.32 2.31
C THR A 372 7.57 -13.30 1.82
N VAL A 373 8.26 -13.02 0.71
CA VAL A 373 9.28 -13.94 0.19
C VAL A 373 10.46 -14.16 1.17
N PHE A 374 10.60 -13.27 2.16
CA PHE A 374 11.58 -13.34 3.26
C PHE A 374 11.09 -14.20 4.44
N ALA A 375 9.89 -14.76 4.40
CA ALA A 375 9.40 -15.62 5.47
C ALA A 375 10.17 -16.95 5.52
N VAL A 376 10.51 -17.37 6.73
CA VAL A 376 11.18 -18.63 7.04
C VAL A 376 10.32 -19.39 8.04
N THR A 377 10.19 -20.70 7.85
CA THR A 377 9.38 -21.59 8.70
C THR A 377 9.77 -21.43 10.17
N GLY A 378 8.80 -21.08 11.03
CA GLY A 378 9.01 -20.91 12.47
C GLY A 378 9.48 -19.52 12.92
N SER A 379 9.68 -18.57 12.00
CA SER A 379 10.07 -17.19 12.32
C SER A 379 9.22 -16.17 11.56
N SER A 380 8.79 -15.09 12.23
CA SER A 380 8.06 -14.02 11.55
C SER A 380 9.06 -13.03 10.94
N PRO A 381 9.12 -12.86 9.62
CA PRO A 381 9.90 -11.77 9.04
C PRO A 381 9.28 -10.43 9.48
N GLY A 382 10.11 -9.46 9.85
CA GLY A 382 9.64 -8.09 10.12
C GLY A 382 9.45 -7.27 8.84
N ILE A 383 9.84 -7.77 7.66
CA ILE A 383 9.36 -7.25 6.37
C ILE A 383 7.88 -7.64 6.24
N ARG A 384 7.03 -6.62 6.06
CA ARG A 384 5.57 -6.77 5.85
C ARG A 384 5.08 -6.09 4.58
N ILE A 385 5.98 -5.46 3.84
CA ILE A 385 5.69 -4.83 2.55
C ILE A 385 5.83 -5.86 1.43
N GLY A 386 5.12 -5.64 0.33
CA GLY A 386 5.28 -6.46 -0.86
C GLY A 386 6.60 -6.16 -1.57
N THR A 387 7.16 -7.16 -2.23
CA THR A 387 8.46 -7.03 -2.91
C THR A 387 8.40 -7.50 -4.34
N ALA A 388 9.32 -6.97 -5.15
CA ALA A 388 9.51 -7.37 -6.53
C ALA A 388 11.00 -7.38 -6.85
N ILE A 389 11.40 -8.33 -7.71
CA ILE A 389 12.71 -8.28 -8.36
C ILE A 389 12.53 -7.52 -9.66
N ALA A 390 13.34 -6.49 -9.88
CA ALA A 390 13.37 -5.76 -11.13
C ALA A 390 14.79 -5.69 -11.68
N MET A 391 14.93 -5.95 -12.98
CA MET A 391 16.20 -5.87 -13.70
C MET A 391 16.03 -4.91 -14.89
N ALA A 392 16.82 -3.84 -14.92
CA ALA A 392 16.86 -2.87 -16.00
C ALA A 392 18.17 -3.01 -16.78
N VAL A 393 18.08 -3.07 -18.10
CA VAL A 393 19.19 -3.33 -19.03
C VAL A 393 19.32 -2.18 -20.00
N ARG A 394 20.52 -1.58 -20.07
CA ARG A 394 20.89 -0.57 -21.06
C ARG A 394 21.99 -1.14 -21.95
N LYS A 395 21.76 -1.15 -23.26
CA LYS A 395 22.69 -1.66 -24.27
C LYS A 395 23.64 -0.56 -24.74
N GLU A 396 24.75 -0.96 -25.35
CA GLU A 396 25.72 -0.02 -25.93
C GLU A 396 25.10 0.83 -27.05
N ASP A 397 24.23 0.23 -27.86
CA ASP A 397 23.51 0.86 -28.97
C ASP A 397 22.12 1.38 -28.58
N HIS A 398 22.00 1.89 -27.35
CA HIS A 398 20.74 2.39 -26.78
C HIS A 398 19.93 3.24 -27.78
N SER A 399 18.70 2.81 -28.04
CA SER A 399 17.84 3.38 -29.10
C SER A 399 16.68 4.23 -28.58
N GLY A 400 16.52 4.31 -27.26
CA GLY A 400 15.46 5.06 -26.58
C GLY A 400 14.14 4.29 -26.45
N SER A 401 13.60 4.28 -25.22
CA SER A 401 12.36 3.61 -24.78
C SER A 401 12.49 2.11 -24.45
N ALA A 402 12.38 1.80 -23.16
CA ALA A 402 12.47 0.44 -22.65
C ALA A 402 11.22 -0.40 -22.95
N LYS A 403 11.43 -1.68 -23.29
CA LYS A 403 10.38 -2.71 -23.25
C LYS A 403 10.22 -3.25 -21.85
N VAL A 404 8.99 -3.29 -21.34
CA VAL A 404 8.69 -3.80 -19.99
C VAL A 404 8.12 -5.21 -20.05
N PHE A 405 8.81 -6.16 -19.40
CA PHE A 405 8.41 -7.56 -19.28
C PHE A 405 8.01 -7.84 -17.83
N TYR A 406 6.78 -8.31 -17.62
CA TYR A 406 6.21 -8.53 -16.30
C TYR A 406 5.82 -9.99 -16.08
N ARG A 407 6.11 -10.51 -14.88
CA ARG A 407 5.61 -11.79 -14.37
C ARG A 407 5.06 -11.62 -12.97
N ASP A 408 3.98 -12.33 -12.71
CA ASP A 408 3.33 -12.38 -11.40
C ASP A 408 3.55 -13.74 -10.73
N TRP A 409 3.88 -13.75 -9.43
CA TRP A 409 4.13 -14.97 -8.64
C TRP A 409 3.07 -15.18 -7.56
N GLU A 410 2.02 -15.92 -7.91
CA GLU A 410 0.78 -16.03 -7.10
C GLU A 410 0.84 -17.04 -5.95
N HIS A 411 1.93 -17.80 -5.79
CA HIS A 411 2.08 -18.78 -4.72
C HIS A 411 1.92 -18.12 -3.35
N ALA A 412 1.06 -18.67 -2.47
CA ALA A 412 0.78 -18.06 -1.16
C ALA A 412 1.97 -18.19 -0.19
N LYS A 413 2.65 -19.35 -0.16
CA LYS A 413 3.80 -19.60 0.72
C LYS A 413 5.10 -19.08 0.14
N ALA A 414 5.96 -18.57 1.01
CA ALA A 414 7.25 -18.01 0.61
C ALA A 414 8.18 -19.05 -0.01
N GLU A 415 8.27 -20.25 0.58
CA GLU A 415 9.14 -21.34 0.10
C GLU A 415 8.73 -21.84 -1.29
N GLU A 416 7.43 -22.04 -1.52
CA GLU A 416 6.88 -22.42 -2.83
C GLU A 416 7.21 -21.34 -3.88
N ARG A 417 7.03 -20.06 -3.53
CA ARG A 417 7.35 -18.93 -4.41
C ARG A 417 8.85 -18.86 -4.74
N ARG A 418 9.73 -19.02 -3.75
CA ARG A 418 11.20 -19.03 -3.93
C ARG A 418 11.66 -20.19 -4.82
N THR A 419 11.10 -21.37 -4.59
CA THR A 419 11.42 -22.58 -5.37
C THR A 419 11.00 -22.41 -6.82
N ALA A 420 9.77 -21.94 -7.06
CA ALA A 420 9.28 -21.71 -8.40
C ALA A 420 10.09 -20.62 -9.13
N LEU A 421 10.46 -19.55 -8.43
CA LEU A 421 11.34 -18.51 -8.94
C LEU A 421 12.70 -19.07 -9.36
N LEU A 422 13.36 -19.82 -8.49
CA LEU A 422 14.67 -20.41 -8.75
C LEU A 422 14.63 -21.39 -9.93
N ASN A 423 13.60 -22.25 -10.01
CA ASN A 423 13.42 -23.18 -11.12
C ASN A 423 13.30 -22.44 -12.46
N SER A 424 12.67 -21.27 -12.46
CA SER A 424 12.54 -20.46 -13.68
C SER A 424 13.86 -19.84 -14.16
N ALA A 425 14.94 -19.91 -13.38
CA ALA A 425 16.29 -19.51 -13.84
C ALA A 425 16.83 -20.45 -14.92
N LEU A 426 16.26 -21.66 -15.06
CA LEU A 426 16.68 -22.67 -16.04
C LEU A 426 16.03 -22.47 -17.42
N ASP A 427 15.08 -21.54 -17.54
CA ASP A 427 14.37 -21.30 -18.79
C ASP A 427 15.32 -20.72 -19.85
N VAL A 428 15.31 -21.29 -21.06
CA VAL A 428 16.16 -20.77 -22.15
C VAL A 428 15.57 -19.47 -22.73
N ASP A 429 14.24 -19.34 -22.74
CA ASP A 429 13.51 -18.16 -23.21
C ASP A 429 12.68 -17.53 -22.07
N HIS A 430 13.28 -16.55 -21.40
CA HIS A 430 12.62 -15.83 -20.31
C HIS A 430 11.60 -14.78 -20.77
N ALA A 431 11.61 -14.40 -22.05
CA ALA A 431 10.62 -13.49 -22.59
C ALA A 431 9.27 -14.21 -22.75
N ALA A 432 9.31 -15.48 -23.19
CA ALA A 432 8.10 -16.28 -23.42
C ALA A 432 7.22 -16.47 -22.17
N SER A 433 7.80 -16.51 -20.98
CA SER A 433 7.06 -16.66 -19.71
C SER A 433 6.57 -15.34 -19.10
N ARG A 434 6.73 -14.20 -19.81
CA ARG A 434 6.40 -12.86 -19.33
C ARG A 434 5.41 -12.15 -20.25
N GLN A 435 4.52 -11.38 -19.62
CA GLN A 435 3.65 -10.46 -20.34
C GLN A 435 4.42 -9.18 -20.68
N ILE A 436 4.29 -8.71 -21.93
CA ILE A 436 4.75 -7.37 -22.29
C ILE A 436 3.73 -6.35 -21.79
N VAL A 437 4.20 -5.39 -21.01
CA VAL A 437 3.40 -4.27 -20.51
C VAL A 437 3.67 -3.05 -21.38
N ASN A 438 2.60 -2.34 -21.74
CA ASN A 438 2.67 -1.06 -22.45
C ASN A 438 2.22 0.05 -21.48
N PRO A 439 3.16 0.70 -20.75
CA PRO A 439 2.82 1.74 -19.79
C PRO A 439 2.13 2.93 -20.47
N ILE A 440 1.04 3.42 -19.87
CA ILE A 440 0.23 4.51 -20.43
C ILE A 440 0.60 5.83 -19.71
N PRO A 441 1.08 6.87 -20.41
CA PRO A 441 1.56 8.12 -19.79
C PRO A 441 0.55 8.77 -18.86
N VAL A 442 -0.68 9.02 -19.34
CA VAL A 442 -1.74 9.70 -18.56
C VAL A 442 -2.20 8.89 -17.33
N LEU A 443 -1.91 7.58 -17.28
CA LEU A 443 -2.19 6.71 -16.13
C LEU A 443 -0.90 6.42 -15.32
N GLY A 444 0.07 7.33 -15.36
CA GLY A 444 1.25 7.27 -14.52
C GLY A 444 2.31 6.25 -14.93
N LEU A 445 2.23 5.67 -16.14
CA LEU A 445 3.21 4.70 -16.65
C LEU A 445 3.39 3.47 -15.75
N ALA A 446 2.31 2.89 -15.23
CA ALA A 446 2.41 1.68 -14.41
C ALA A 446 3.11 0.53 -15.15
N PHE A 447 3.99 -0.18 -14.45
CA PHE A 447 4.72 -1.35 -14.95
C PHE A 447 4.01 -2.67 -14.64
N ARG A 448 2.88 -2.62 -13.93
CA ARG A 448 1.96 -3.76 -13.80
C ARG A 448 0.99 -3.78 -14.99
N PRO A 449 0.50 -4.97 -15.40
CA PRO A 449 -0.54 -5.08 -16.42
C PRO A 449 -1.76 -4.21 -16.10
N LEU A 450 -2.19 -3.43 -17.09
CA LEU A 450 -3.36 -2.56 -16.99
C LEU A 450 -4.58 -3.20 -17.67
N THR A 451 -5.62 -3.47 -16.88
CA THR A 451 -6.96 -3.73 -17.39
C THR A 451 -7.69 -2.40 -17.61
N THR A 452 -7.89 -2.02 -18.87
CA THR A 452 -8.56 -0.77 -19.25
C THR A 452 -9.19 -0.85 -20.64
N ALA A 453 -10.36 -0.22 -20.82
CA ALA A 453 -10.95 -0.03 -22.14
C ALA A 453 -10.09 0.91 -22.99
N LYS A 454 -9.97 0.64 -24.30
CA LYS A 454 -9.14 1.44 -25.23
C LYS A 454 -9.45 2.94 -25.20
N SER A 455 -10.72 3.30 -25.02
CA SER A 455 -11.19 4.69 -25.00
C SER A 455 -11.18 5.32 -23.60
N TYR A 456 -10.81 4.59 -22.54
CA TYR A 456 -10.92 5.07 -21.16
C TYR A 456 -10.23 6.41 -20.93
N THR A 457 -9.01 6.56 -21.46
CA THR A 457 -8.20 7.77 -21.33
C THR A 457 -8.75 8.97 -22.09
N SER A 458 -9.69 8.77 -23.01
CA SER A 458 -10.36 9.85 -23.76
C SER A 458 -11.62 10.38 -23.06
N TRP A 459 -12.12 9.69 -22.04
CA TRP A 459 -13.30 10.10 -21.29
C TRP A 459 -12.94 11.19 -20.24
N ALA A 460 -13.97 11.94 -19.84
CA ALA A 460 -13.84 13.02 -18.87
C ALA A 460 -13.49 12.47 -17.49
N ARG A 461 -12.47 13.01 -16.82
CA ARG A 461 -12.19 12.69 -15.40
C ARG A 461 -13.33 13.22 -14.53
N LEU A 462 -13.62 12.53 -13.43
CA LEU A 462 -14.64 13.00 -12.47
C LEU A 462 -14.33 14.42 -11.97
N THR A 463 -13.06 14.76 -11.78
CA THR A 463 -12.60 16.10 -11.40
C THR A 463 -12.75 17.16 -12.49
N GLU A 464 -12.79 16.76 -13.77
CA GLU A 464 -13.08 17.65 -14.90
C GLU A 464 -14.57 17.93 -15.03
N LEU A 465 -15.42 17.01 -14.57
CA LEU A 465 -16.87 17.22 -14.50
C LEU A 465 -17.26 18.03 -13.28
N PHE A 466 -16.74 17.64 -12.11
CA PHE A 466 -17.06 18.21 -10.80
C PHE A 466 -15.78 18.75 -10.12
N PRO A 467 -15.43 20.04 -10.30
CA PRO A 467 -14.12 20.56 -9.91
C PRO A 467 -13.94 20.74 -8.39
N LYS A 468 -15.02 20.86 -7.62
CA LYS A 468 -14.93 20.94 -6.16
C LYS A 468 -15.01 19.53 -5.56
N GLY A 469 -13.85 18.98 -5.18
CA GLY A 469 -13.74 17.78 -4.35
C GLY A 469 -13.39 18.15 -2.91
N LEU A 470 -14.09 17.57 -1.93
CA LEU A 470 -13.99 17.93 -0.51
C LEU A 470 -13.49 16.74 0.31
N PRO A 471 -12.46 16.88 1.14
CA PRO A 471 -12.03 15.79 2.01
C PRO A 471 -13.09 15.51 3.10
N GLY A 472 -13.25 14.24 3.48
CA GLY A 472 -14.07 13.87 4.63
C GLY A 472 -13.50 14.38 5.95
N VAL A 473 -14.31 14.37 7.01
CA VAL A 473 -13.87 14.72 8.36
C VAL A 473 -12.98 13.62 8.94
N GLN A 474 -11.98 13.99 9.74
CA GLN A 474 -11.18 13.04 10.52
C GLN A 474 -11.17 13.48 11.98
N THR A 475 -11.92 12.79 12.83
CA THR A 475 -12.04 13.16 14.24
C THR A 475 -10.74 12.92 15.01
N LYS A 476 -10.04 11.81 14.70
CA LYS A 476 -8.90 11.25 15.46
C LYS A 476 -9.23 10.91 16.92
N ARG A 477 -10.51 10.97 17.32
CA ARG A 477 -11.04 10.79 18.68
C ARG A 477 -12.48 10.27 18.62
N ASP A 478 -12.72 9.24 17.80
CA ASP A 478 -14.06 8.71 17.51
C ASP A 478 -14.83 8.37 18.79
N ASP A 479 -14.20 7.66 19.72
CA ASP A 479 -14.80 7.24 21.00
C ASP A 479 -15.36 8.41 21.83
N PHE A 480 -14.84 9.63 21.63
CA PHE A 480 -15.32 10.81 22.34
C PHE A 480 -16.34 11.61 21.53
N LEU A 481 -16.03 11.88 20.26
CA LEU A 481 -16.77 12.84 19.41
C LEU A 481 -17.88 12.22 18.57
N VAL A 482 -17.95 10.89 18.49
CA VAL A 482 -18.90 10.15 17.68
C VAL A 482 -19.72 9.21 18.55
N ASP A 483 -21.01 9.05 18.27
CA ASP A 483 -21.87 8.07 18.94
C ASP A 483 -22.98 7.57 18.01
N PHE A 484 -23.52 6.38 18.27
CA PHE A 484 -24.73 5.90 17.60
C PHE A 484 -25.94 6.76 17.97
N ASP A 485 -26.01 7.16 19.24
CA ASP A 485 -27.17 7.78 19.85
C ASP A 485 -26.90 9.27 20.14
N HIS A 486 -27.88 10.13 19.83
CA HIS A 486 -27.75 11.58 19.98
C HIS A 486 -27.51 12.00 21.45
N GLU A 487 -28.29 11.45 22.39
CA GLU A 487 -28.28 11.88 23.78
C GLU A 487 -26.99 11.53 24.53
N PRO A 488 -26.43 10.30 24.41
CA PRO A 488 -25.11 10.00 24.97
C PRO A 488 -24.02 10.94 24.49
N LEU A 489 -23.98 11.24 23.18
CA LEU A 489 -23.03 12.22 22.65
C LEU A 489 -23.26 13.61 23.24
N ARG A 490 -24.51 14.10 23.22
CA ARG A 490 -24.87 15.41 23.76
C ARG A 490 -24.42 15.57 25.21
N LYS A 491 -24.59 14.52 26.03
CA LYS A 491 -24.13 14.51 27.42
C LYS A 491 -22.60 14.59 27.52
N ARG A 492 -21.85 13.76 26.77
CA ARG A 492 -20.37 13.82 26.77
C ARG A 492 -19.85 15.19 26.37
N ILE A 493 -20.47 15.81 25.37
CA ILE A 493 -20.10 17.15 24.93
C ILE A 493 -20.49 18.19 25.98
N ALA A 494 -21.65 18.08 26.63
CA ALA A 494 -22.01 18.96 27.74
C ALA A 494 -20.97 18.91 28.88
N ASP A 495 -20.51 17.72 29.26
CA ASP A 495 -19.43 17.53 30.25
C ASP A 495 -18.14 18.25 29.82
N TYR A 496 -17.79 18.20 28.53
CA TYR A 496 -16.61 18.89 27.98
C TYR A 496 -16.66 20.41 28.21
N PHE A 497 -17.85 20.98 28.05
CA PHE A 497 -18.13 22.41 28.16
C PHE A 497 -18.60 22.84 29.57
N ASP A 498 -18.61 21.94 30.55
CA ASP A 498 -18.93 22.26 31.94
C ASP A 498 -17.73 22.93 32.64
N SER A 499 -17.83 24.25 32.85
CA SER A 499 -16.80 25.04 33.54
C SER A 499 -16.67 24.71 35.02
N SER A 500 -17.67 24.06 35.62
CA SER A 500 -17.62 23.64 37.02
C SER A 500 -16.87 22.31 37.21
N MET A 501 -16.68 21.53 36.14
CA MET A 501 -15.98 20.25 36.15
C MET A 501 -14.45 20.45 36.06
N PRO A 502 -13.68 20.06 37.10
CA PRO A 502 -12.22 20.12 37.07
C PRO A 502 -11.62 19.27 35.95
N ASP A 503 -10.48 19.68 35.43
CA ASP A 503 -9.75 18.99 34.35
C ASP A 503 -9.41 17.53 34.73
N GLU A 504 -9.04 17.28 35.97
CA GLU A 504 -8.72 15.94 36.49
C GLU A 504 -9.94 15.01 36.51
N GLU A 505 -11.11 15.56 36.88
CA GLU A 505 -12.36 14.81 36.87
C GLU A 505 -12.83 14.53 35.44
N PHE A 506 -12.76 15.53 34.56
CA PHE A 506 -13.05 15.37 33.14
C PHE A 506 -12.16 14.28 32.51
N ALA A 507 -10.86 14.32 32.76
CA ALA A 507 -9.90 13.34 32.24
C ALA A 507 -10.18 11.91 32.74
N ARG A 508 -10.67 11.75 33.97
CA ARG A 508 -11.06 10.45 34.53
C ARG A 508 -12.32 9.90 33.84
N LEU A 509 -13.31 10.75 33.56
CA LEU A 509 -14.57 10.35 32.94
C LEU A 509 -14.42 10.11 31.43
N HIS A 510 -13.57 10.90 30.76
CA HIS A 510 -13.42 10.92 29.30
C HIS A 510 -11.95 10.71 28.88
N PRO A 511 -11.32 9.57 29.21
CA PRO A 511 -9.89 9.34 28.96
C PRO A 511 -9.51 9.38 27.47
N SER A 512 -10.44 9.08 26.56
CA SER A 512 -10.24 9.15 25.11
C SER A 512 -10.07 10.59 24.58
N ALA A 513 -10.55 11.60 25.32
CA ALA A 513 -10.45 13.01 24.94
C ALA A 513 -9.09 13.64 25.30
N VAL A 514 -8.36 13.08 26.26
CA VAL A 514 -7.21 13.75 26.92
C VAL A 514 -5.84 13.28 26.45
N LYS A 515 -5.78 12.55 25.33
CA LYS A 515 -4.52 12.09 24.75
C LYS A 515 -3.88 13.17 23.88
N ASP A 516 -2.77 13.74 24.36
CA ASP A 516 -1.99 14.73 23.61
C ASP A 516 -1.32 14.14 22.36
N THR A 517 -1.14 15.00 21.36
CA THR A 517 -0.39 14.71 20.12
C THR A 517 0.44 15.93 19.73
N GLN A 518 1.33 15.80 18.74
CA GLN A 518 2.08 16.95 18.20
C GLN A 518 1.19 18.13 17.76
N ARG A 519 -0.05 17.87 17.34
CA ARG A 519 -1.00 18.89 16.84
C ARG A 519 -2.16 19.18 17.81
N TYR A 520 -2.20 18.55 18.97
CA TYR A 520 -3.31 18.70 19.92
C TYR A 520 -2.82 18.64 21.35
N ASN A 521 -3.09 19.73 22.07
CA ASN A 521 -2.96 19.79 23.51
C ASN A 521 -4.37 19.92 24.12
N TRP A 522 -4.80 18.93 24.90
CA TRP A 522 -6.20 18.84 25.30
C TRP A 522 -6.61 19.94 26.28
N ARG A 523 -5.74 20.33 27.22
CA ARG A 523 -6.04 21.37 28.23
C ARG A 523 -6.20 22.74 27.60
N THR A 524 -5.25 23.14 26.76
CA THR A 524 -5.32 24.43 26.04
C THR A 524 -6.52 24.47 25.11
N THR A 525 -6.83 23.35 24.43
CA THR A 525 -8.00 23.24 23.57
C THR A 525 -9.30 23.37 24.38
N ARG A 526 -9.44 22.63 25.48
CA ARG A 526 -10.62 22.69 26.37
C ARG A 526 -10.81 24.09 26.95
N ALA A 527 -9.74 24.71 27.46
CA ALA A 527 -9.79 26.06 28.01
C ALA A 527 -10.24 27.11 26.98
N SER A 528 -9.80 26.98 25.72
CA SER A 528 -10.24 27.84 24.62
C SER A 528 -11.72 27.64 24.31
N LEU A 529 -12.17 26.38 24.26
CA LEU A 529 -13.54 26.03 23.92
C LEU A 529 -14.53 26.37 25.04
N LEU A 530 -14.14 26.25 26.31
CA LEU A 530 -14.96 26.68 27.46
C LEU A 530 -15.31 28.17 27.38
N LYS A 531 -14.36 29.02 26.97
CA LYS A 531 -14.61 30.46 26.76
C LYS A 531 -15.60 30.72 25.62
N ARG A 532 -15.56 29.89 24.58
CA ARG A 532 -16.43 29.98 23.40
C ARG A 532 -17.85 29.44 23.68
N GLY A 533 -18.00 28.48 24.59
CA GLY A 533 -19.25 27.79 24.90
C GLY A 533 -19.60 26.69 23.89
N ILE A 534 -20.66 25.93 24.11
CA ILE A 534 -21.06 24.82 23.21
C ILE A 534 -21.77 25.33 21.94
N LEU A 535 -21.51 24.74 20.77
CA LEU A 535 -22.32 24.93 19.56
C LEU A 535 -23.31 23.77 19.45
N ALA A 536 -24.45 23.84 20.11
CA ALA A 536 -25.41 22.73 20.14
C ALA A 536 -25.85 22.27 18.74
N SER A 537 -25.98 23.21 17.78
CA SER A 537 -26.31 22.92 16.37
C SER A 537 -25.24 22.14 15.61
N ASN A 538 -24.04 21.98 16.18
CA ASN A 538 -22.95 21.25 15.56
C ASN A 538 -22.91 19.77 15.98
N ILE A 539 -23.89 19.31 16.77
CA ILE A 539 -24.18 17.89 16.88
C ILE A 539 -25.02 17.51 15.66
N VAL A 540 -24.40 16.87 14.68
CA VAL A 540 -25.01 16.60 13.38
C VAL A 540 -24.92 15.12 13.02
N LYS A 541 -25.82 14.69 12.13
CA LYS A 541 -25.75 13.36 11.51
C LYS A 541 -24.43 13.22 10.73
N TYR A 542 -23.82 12.05 10.88
CA TYR A 542 -22.50 11.72 10.40
C TYR A 542 -22.52 10.38 9.66
N CYS A 543 -22.14 10.38 8.39
CA CYS A 543 -21.90 9.15 7.66
C CYS A 543 -20.54 8.59 8.10
N TYR A 544 -20.54 7.78 9.17
CA TYR A 544 -19.32 7.23 9.75
C TYR A 544 -18.67 6.22 8.81
N ARG A 545 -19.46 5.31 8.25
CA ARG A 545 -19.06 4.39 7.17
C ARG A 545 -20.24 4.25 6.20
N PRO A 546 -20.05 3.69 4.98
CA PRO A 546 -21.19 3.39 4.10
C PRO A 546 -22.20 2.50 4.84
N PHE A 547 -23.48 2.90 4.85
CA PHE A 547 -24.56 2.28 5.65
C PHE A 547 -24.30 2.21 7.17
N ASP A 548 -23.50 3.10 7.76
CA ASP A 548 -23.40 3.25 9.22
C ASP A 548 -23.43 4.73 9.59
N PHE A 549 -24.63 5.22 9.91
CA PHE A 549 -24.86 6.62 10.26
C PHE A 549 -24.88 6.78 11.78
N ARG A 550 -24.23 7.84 12.23
CA ARG A 550 -23.97 8.17 13.63
C ARG A 550 -24.20 9.65 13.86
N TRP A 551 -23.95 10.11 15.07
CA TRP A 551 -23.87 11.52 15.44
C TRP A 551 -22.43 11.92 15.68
N VAL A 552 -22.07 13.15 15.31
CA VAL A 552 -20.75 13.73 15.59
C VAL A 552 -20.90 15.14 16.14
N TYR A 553 -20.03 15.54 17.07
CA TYR A 553 -19.85 16.95 17.40
C TYR A 553 -18.77 17.57 16.51
N TRP A 554 -19.20 18.45 15.59
CA TRP A 554 -18.31 19.08 14.64
C TRP A 554 -17.75 20.43 15.17
N GLU A 555 -16.46 20.50 15.45
CA GLU A 555 -15.83 21.69 16.05
C GLU A 555 -14.97 22.46 15.02
N PRO A 556 -15.32 23.73 14.68
CA PRO A 556 -14.69 24.48 13.59
C PRO A 556 -13.35 25.14 13.91
N GLU A 557 -13.00 25.41 15.17
CA GLU A 557 -11.96 26.38 15.52
C GLU A 557 -10.63 25.73 15.94
N THR A 558 -10.68 24.63 16.67
CA THR A 558 -9.51 24.03 17.34
C THR A 558 -9.09 22.67 16.75
N LYS A 559 -8.17 21.96 17.41
CA LYS A 559 -7.74 20.61 17.02
C LYS A 559 -8.45 19.50 17.77
N LEU A 560 -9.61 19.81 18.37
CA LEU A 560 -10.52 18.80 18.91
C LEU A 560 -10.95 17.80 17.82
N LEU A 561 -11.17 18.27 16.58
CA LEU A 561 -11.12 17.43 15.38
C LEU A 561 -9.71 17.44 14.79
N GLY A 562 -9.22 16.29 14.35
CA GLY A 562 -7.94 16.19 13.64
C GLY A 562 -7.93 16.98 12.33
N GLU A 563 -8.84 16.60 11.43
CA GLU A 563 -9.13 17.34 10.19
C GLU A 563 -10.63 17.66 10.12
N LYS A 564 -10.95 18.95 10.13
CA LYS A 564 -12.32 19.45 10.31
C LYS A 564 -13.14 19.46 9.02
N SER A 565 -12.48 19.65 7.90
CA SER A 565 -13.09 19.83 6.57
C SER A 565 -14.28 20.81 6.54
N PRO A 566 -14.09 22.11 6.83
CA PRO A 566 -15.19 23.09 6.93
C PRO A 566 -16.02 23.25 5.68
N GLU A 567 -15.41 23.11 4.49
CA GLU A 567 -16.13 23.15 3.23
C GLU A 567 -17.04 21.94 3.05
N CYS A 568 -16.60 20.75 3.48
CA CYS A 568 -17.41 19.54 3.46
C CYS A 568 -18.63 19.70 4.37
N PHE A 569 -18.43 20.23 5.58
CA PHE A 569 -19.53 20.57 6.50
C PHE A 569 -20.52 21.57 5.90
N ARG A 570 -20.02 22.67 5.32
CA ARG A 570 -20.87 23.68 4.67
C ARG A 570 -21.73 23.10 3.54
N ASN A 571 -21.19 22.15 2.78
CA ASN A 571 -21.86 21.56 1.63
C ASN A 571 -22.64 20.27 1.97
N SER A 572 -22.66 19.85 3.23
CA SER A 572 -23.47 18.72 3.72
C SER A 572 -24.79 19.23 4.30
N PHE A 573 -25.76 19.53 3.43
CA PHE A 573 -27.05 20.10 3.82
C PHE A 573 -28.23 19.34 3.20
N PRO A 574 -29.44 19.41 3.78
CA PRO A 574 -30.61 18.72 3.26
C PRO A 574 -30.88 19.04 1.77
N GLY A 575 -31.06 18.01 0.96
CA GLY A 575 -31.27 18.16 -0.49
C GLY A 575 -29.99 18.22 -1.33
N ASN A 576 -28.80 18.24 -0.71
CA ASN A 576 -27.54 18.01 -1.43
C ASN A 576 -27.15 16.54 -1.40
N VAL A 577 -26.35 16.14 -2.37
CA VAL A 577 -25.86 14.78 -2.55
C VAL A 577 -24.36 14.87 -2.85
N LEU A 578 -23.56 13.99 -2.25
CA LEU A 578 -22.12 13.94 -2.44
C LEU A 578 -21.71 12.57 -2.98
N ILE A 579 -20.97 12.53 -4.09
CA ILE A 579 -20.35 11.31 -4.61
C ILE A 579 -19.00 11.13 -3.92
N GLU A 580 -18.78 9.98 -3.29
CA GLU A 580 -17.44 9.60 -2.85
C GLU A 580 -16.67 8.96 -4.01
N ALA A 581 -15.44 9.41 -4.21
CA ALA A 581 -14.50 8.79 -5.11
C ALA A 581 -13.07 8.99 -4.58
N ARG A 582 -12.13 8.24 -5.16
CA ARG A 582 -10.72 8.27 -4.79
C ARG A 582 -9.86 8.36 -6.04
N GLN A 583 -8.73 9.05 -5.93
CA GLN A 583 -7.66 8.95 -6.90
C GLN A 583 -6.76 7.72 -6.64
N LYS A 584 -6.67 7.33 -5.36
CA LYS A 584 -5.82 6.26 -4.87
C LYS A 584 -6.60 5.34 -3.96
N GLU A 585 -6.48 4.04 -4.21
CA GLU A 585 -7.08 3.01 -3.37
C GLU A 585 -6.16 2.60 -2.21
N SER A 586 -6.77 2.21 -1.11
CA SER A 586 -6.05 1.67 0.06
C SER A 586 -5.76 0.17 -0.04
N ILE A 587 -6.33 -0.52 -1.02
CA ILE A 587 -6.16 -1.96 -1.27
C ILE A 587 -5.78 -2.22 -2.74
N ASP A 588 -5.32 -3.43 -3.05
CA ASP A 588 -4.89 -3.82 -4.41
C ASP A 588 -6.07 -4.14 -5.36
N SER A 589 -7.19 -3.45 -5.19
CA SER A 589 -8.38 -3.51 -6.05
C SER A 589 -9.11 -2.18 -6.01
N TRP A 590 -9.83 -1.86 -7.09
CA TRP A 590 -10.71 -0.69 -7.08
C TRP A 590 -11.99 -0.99 -6.32
N THR A 591 -12.44 -0.03 -5.51
CA THR A 591 -13.69 -0.13 -4.78
C THR A 591 -14.62 0.99 -5.22
N ARG A 592 -15.85 0.63 -5.60
CA ARG A 592 -16.86 1.62 -5.93
C ARG A 592 -17.14 2.49 -4.69
N GLY A 593 -17.29 3.79 -4.93
CA GLY A 593 -17.58 4.74 -3.87
C GLY A 593 -19.05 4.71 -3.45
N THR A 594 -19.36 5.40 -2.34
CA THR A 594 -20.74 5.57 -1.87
C THR A 594 -21.30 6.95 -2.25
N VAL A 595 -22.60 7.13 -2.01
CA VAL A 595 -23.24 8.44 -2.00
C VAL A 595 -23.54 8.86 -0.56
N CYS A 596 -23.36 10.15 -0.25
CA CYS A 596 -23.62 10.71 1.08
C CYS A 596 -24.58 11.89 1.00
N HIS A 597 -25.53 11.95 1.94
CA HIS A 597 -26.45 13.08 2.15
C HIS A 597 -26.13 13.88 3.41
N TYR A 598 -25.35 13.30 4.32
CA TYR A 598 -24.88 13.90 5.57
C TYR A 598 -23.37 14.07 5.55
N LEU A 599 -22.86 14.76 6.58
CA LEU A 599 -21.43 14.98 6.76
C LEU A 599 -20.67 13.65 6.77
N PRO A 600 -19.72 13.42 5.85
CA PRO A 600 -19.01 12.16 5.80
C PRO A 600 -17.71 12.17 6.62
N ASP A 601 -17.41 11.02 7.24
CA ASP A 601 -16.06 10.67 7.65
C ASP A 601 -15.16 10.46 6.42
N ASN A 602 -13.85 10.54 6.60
CA ASN A 602 -12.90 10.10 5.58
C ASN A 602 -12.77 8.56 5.45
N PHE A 603 -13.81 7.84 5.90
CA PHE A 603 -13.97 6.39 6.01
C PHE A 603 -12.76 5.62 6.54
N GLY A 604 -11.91 6.25 7.35
CA GLY A 604 -10.69 5.65 7.88
C GLY A 604 -9.60 5.28 6.86
N ASN A 605 -9.84 5.43 5.54
CA ASN A 605 -8.86 5.10 4.49
C ASN A 605 -7.90 6.27 4.18
N GLY A 606 -8.29 7.50 4.50
CA GLY A 606 -7.43 8.68 4.32
C GLY A 606 -7.44 9.28 2.90
N PHE A 607 -8.09 8.64 1.92
CA PHE A 607 -8.05 9.00 0.50
C PHE A 607 -9.44 9.39 -0.07
N SER A 608 -10.51 9.32 0.73
CA SER A 608 -11.88 9.61 0.26
C SER A 608 -12.07 11.09 -0.02
N THR A 609 -12.61 11.39 -1.20
CA THR A 609 -12.98 12.74 -1.61
C THR A 609 -14.44 12.77 -2.03
N PHE A 610 -15.15 13.79 -1.58
CA PHE A 610 -16.58 13.95 -1.76
C PHE A 610 -16.87 15.09 -2.73
N PHE A 611 -17.51 14.76 -3.85
CA PHE A 611 -17.91 15.69 -4.89
C PHE A 611 -19.39 16.04 -4.68
N PRO A 612 -19.72 17.22 -4.14
CA PRO A 612 -21.11 17.61 -3.94
C PRO A 612 -21.77 17.96 -5.28
N LEU A 613 -23.06 17.71 -5.40
CA LEU A 613 -23.89 18.16 -6.51
C LEU A 613 -23.96 19.70 -6.54
N TYR A 614 -24.13 20.31 -5.37
CA TYR A 614 -24.20 21.75 -5.19
C TYR A 614 -23.15 22.29 -4.21
N VAL A 615 -22.68 23.51 -4.46
CA VAL A 615 -21.71 24.22 -3.61
C VAL A 615 -22.32 25.53 -3.13
N ARG A 616 -22.18 25.84 -1.83
CA ARG A 616 -22.59 27.13 -1.25
C ARG A 616 -21.45 28.15 -1.30
N GLU A 617 -21.73 29.33 -1.85
CA GLU A 617 -20.82 30.49 -1.81
C GLU A 617 -21.07 31.35 -0.56
N LEU A 618 -19.99 31.82 0.07
CA LEU A 618 -20.06 32.67 1.28
C LEU A 618 -20.29 34.13 0.93
N THR A 619 -21.04 34.81 1.80
CA THR A 619 -21.30 36.24 1.66
C THR A 619 -20.05 37.11 1.68
N GLY A 620 -19.84 37.85 0.58
CA GLY A 620 -18.73 38.80 0.44
C GLY A 620 -17.41 38.20 -0.08
N GLN A 621 -17.33 36.89 -0.30
CA GLN A 621 -16.20 36.27 -1.03
C GLN A 621 -16.47 36.31 -2.53
N LYS A 622 -16.27 37.47 -3.17
CA LYS A 622 -16.22 37.55 -4.64
C LYS A 622 -14.94 36.87 -5.12
N GLU A 623 -15.04 35.81 -5.91
CA GLU A 623 -13.93 35.41 -6.79
C GLU A 623 -13.68 36.59 -7.73
N LEU A 624 -12.48 37.18 -7.63
CA LEU A 624 -12.07 38.43 -8.27
C LEU A 624 -12.16 38.42 -9.81
N LEU A 625 -12.52 37.29 -10.43
CA LEU A 625 -12.47 37.03 -11.87
C LEU A 625 -13.70 36.26 -12.43
N SER A 626 -14.80 36.13 -11.69
CA SER A 626 -15.98 35.40 -12.20
C SER A 626 -16.99 36.32 -12.92
N ASP A 627 -17.36 35.94 -14.14
CA ASP A 627 -18.36 36.61 -14.99
C ASP A 627 -19.78 36.40 -14.41
N ASP A 628 -20.43 37.49 -13.96
CA ASP A 628 -21.74 37.46 -13.28
C ASP A 628 -22.84 36.78 -14.11
N SER A 629 -22.75 36.79 -15.43
CA SER A 629 -23.72 36.14 -16.33
C SER A 629 -23.72 34.61 -16.21
N ARG A 630 -22.55 34.01 -15.92
CA ARG A 630 -22.36 32.56 -15.83
C ARG A 630 -22.77 32.00 -14.48
N LYS A 631 -22.65 32.81 -13.42
CA LYS A 631 -23.18 32.47 -12.09
C LYS A 631 -24.69 32.28 -12.10
N VAL A 632 -25.41 33.10 -12.89
CA VAL A 632 -26.86 32.97 -13.07
C VAL A 632 -27.23 31.60 -13.64
N GLN A 633 -26.45 31.10 -14.61
CA GLN A 633 -26.72 29.81 -15.27
C GLN A 633 -26.51 28.60 -14.36
N ARG A 634 -25.65 28.70 -13.34
CA ARG A 634 -25.39 27.62 -12.37
C ARG A 634 -26.29 27.67 -11.13
N LYS A 635 -27.09 28.73 -10.98
CA LYS A 635 -27.80 29.04 -9.74
C LYS A 635 -28.93 28.03 -9.50
N PHE A 636 -28.92 27.44 -8.30
CA PHE A 636 -29.99 26.62 -7.78
C PHE A 636 -30.74 27.40 -6.69
N THR A 637 -32.07 27.40 -6.77
CA THR A 637 -32.90 28.12 -5.79
C THR A 637 -33.13 27.23 -4.57
N HIS A 638 -32.35 27.45 -3.51
CA HIS A 638 -32.58 26.86 -2.18
C HIS A 638 -33.14 27.95 -1.24
N PRO A 639 -34.01 27.62 -0.26
CA PRO A 639 -34.42 28.56 0.77
C PRO A 639 -33.20 29.25 1.41
N SER A 640 -33.16 30.58 1.39
CA SER A 640 -32.05 31.36 1.92
C SER A 640 -32.17 31.51 3.44
N ASP A 641 -31.11 31.16 4.17
CA ASP A 641 -30.95 31.40 5.60
C ASP A 641 -30.21 32.73 5.90
N GLY A 642 -29.93 33.53 4.87
CA GLY A 642 -29.24 34.82 4.96
C GLY A 642 -27.72 34.73 5.16
N LYS A 643 -27.13 33.52 5.15
CA LYS A 643 -25.68 33.30 5.39
C LYS A 643 -24.86 33.02 4.12
N PHE A 644 -25.52 32.78 2.99
CA PHE A 644 -24.89 32.39 1.73
C PHE A 644 -25.43 33.23 0.57
N ASP A 645 -24.55 33.62 -0.34
CA ASP A 645 -24.90 34.45 -1.50
C ASP A 645 -25.62 33.66 -2.59
N ALA A 646 -25.23 32.39 -2.76
CA ALA A 646 -25.80 31.50 -3.76
C ALA A 646 -25.52 30.02 -3.45
N VAL A 647 -26.34 29.15 -4.03
CA VAL A 647 -26.08 27.72 -4.20
C VAL A 647 -25.87 27.47 -5.69
N LEU A 648 -24.71 26.93 -6.06
CA LEU A 648 -24.32 26.71 -7.45
C LEU A 648 -24.13 25.23 -7.75
N ALA A 649 -24.47 24.78 -8.96
CA ALA A 649 -24.09 23.44 -9.42
C ALA A 649 -22.57 23.30 -9.49
N ASN A 650 -22.03 22.18 -9.00
CA ASN A 650 -20.59 21.87 -9.02
C ASN A 650 -20.15 21.39 -10.42
N LEU A 651 -20.36 22.19 -11.45
CA LEU A 651 -19.97 21.84 -12.81
C LEU A 651 -18.81 22.71 -13.28
N SER A 652 -17.84 22.10 -13.96
CA SER A 652 -16.83 22.85 -14.72
C SER A 652 -17.49 23.63 -15.86
N GLU A 653 -16.73 24.53 -16.50
CA GLU A 653 -17.24 25.25 -17.68
C GLU A 653 -17.56 24.30 -18.83
N GLN A 654 -16.66 23.35 -19.12
CA GLN A 654 -16.86 22.35 -20.17
C GLN A 654 -18.05 21.42 -19.88
N ALA A 655 -18.24 21.04 -18.62
CA ALA A 655 -19.37 20.20 -18.22
C ALA A 655 -20.70 20.96 -18.35
N LEU A 656 -20.71 22.25 -18.01
CA LEU A 656 -21.87 23.12 -18.20
C LEU A 656 -22.20 23.26 -19.69
N GLU A 657 -21.20 23.53 -20.54
CA GLU A 657 -21.36 23.60 -22.00
C GLU A 657 -21.95 22.30 -22.56
N TYR A 658 -21.42 21.15 -22.13
CA TYR A 658 -21.95 19.84 -22.54
C TYR A 658 -23.44 19.68 -22.21
N VAL A 659 -23.85 20.03 -20.98
CA VAL A 659 -25.25 19.93 -20.56
C VAL A 659 -26.16 20.90 -21.32
N GLN A 660 -25.67 22.13 -21.58
CA GLN A 660 -26.42 23.19 -22.26
C GLN A 660 -26.70 22.91 -23.73
N ARG A 661 -25.99 21.96 -24.35
CA ARG A 661 -26.27 21.50 -25.73
C ARG A 661 -27.62 20.81 -25.88
N PHE A 662 -28.19 20.34 -24.77
CA PHE A 662 -29.50 19.73 -24.72
C PHE A 662 -30.51 20.81 -24.33
N ASP A 663 -31.30 21.29 -25.28
CA ASP A 663 -32.32 22.32 -25.05
C ASP A 663 -33.20 22.00 -23.83
N GLY A 664 -33.42 22.99 -22.97
CA GLY A 664 -34.33 22.89 -21.83
C GLY A 664 -33.81 22.06 -20.63
N VAL A 665 -32.53 21.70 -20.57
CA VAL A 665 -31.95 21.06 -19.37
C VAL A 665 -31.65 22.12 -18.30
N SER A 666 -32.67 22.47 -17.52
CA SER A 666 -32.50 23.20 -16.26
C SER A 666 -32.00 22.33 -15.10
N ASP A 667 -31.96 21.00 -15.31
CA ASP A 667 -31.62 20.03 -14.26
C ASP A 667 -30.17 19.56 -14.40
N HIS A 668 -29.26 20.37 -13.85
CA HIS A 668 -27.83 20.07 -13.71
C HIS A 668 -27.55 18.75 -12.99
N SER A 669 -28.53 18.20 -12.25
CA SER A 669 -28.36 16.94 -11.53
C SER A 669 -28.29 15.71 -12.45
N ASN A 670 -28.71 15.81 -13.72
CA ASN A 670 -28.67 14.66 -14.62
C ASN A 670 -27.24 14.17 -14.89
N LEU A 671 -26.29 15.07 -15.15
CA LEU A 671 -24.89 14.69 -15.35
C LEU A 671 -24.28 14.06 -14.08
N PHE A 672 -24.64 14.60 -12.90
CA PHE A 672 -24.22 14.06 -11.61
C PHE A 672 -24.70 12.63 -11.37
N HIS A 673 -25.99 12.37 -11.57
CA HIS A 673 -26.54 11.04 -11.41
C HIS A 673 -26.10 10.08 -12.52
N HIS A 674 -25.85 10.58 -13.74
CA HIS A 674 -25.23 9.78 -14.78
C HIS A 674 -23.86 9.24 -14.34
N ALA A 675 -23.00 10.07 -13.72
CA ALA A 675 -21.72 9.62 -13.18
C ALA A 675 -21.89 8.51 -12.12
N ILE A 676 -22.90 8.62 -11.24
CA ILE A 676 -23.27 7.57 -10.27
C ILE A 676 -23.62 6.27 -11.00
N ALA A 677 -24.47 6.33 -12.04
CA ALA A 677 -24.87 5.13 -12.78
C ALA A 677 -23.67 4.41 -13.40
N ILE A 678 -22.75 5.13 -14.05
CA ILE A 678 -21.56 4.54 -14.66
C ILE A 678 -20.64 3.92 -13.60
N MET A 679 -20.33 4.66 -12.53
CA MET A 679 -19.43 4.17 -11.48
C MET A 679 -19.97 2.94 -10.75
N HIS A 680 -21.29 2.74 -10.74
CA HIS A 680 -21.93 1.58 -10.12
C HIS A 680 -22.17 0.41 -11.06
N ALA A 681 -21.93 0.54 -12.37
CA ALA A 681 -22.00 -0.57 -13.33
C ALA A 681 -20.85 -1.58 -13.08
N PRO A 682 -21.13 -2.88 -12.81
CA PRO A 682 -20.08 -3.88 -12.62
C PRO A 682 -19.11 -4.01 -13.79
N SER A 683 -19.60 -3.95 -15.02
CA SER A 683 -18.78 -4.01 -16.24
C SER A 683 -17.79 -2.85 -16.33
N TYR A 684 -18.15 -1.64 -15.89
CA TYR A 684 -17.22 -0.50 -15.83
C TYR A 684 -16.02 -0.79 -14.93
N ALA A 685 -16.26 -1.41 -13.75
CA ALA A 685 -15.22 -1.79 -12.81
C ALA A 685 -14.34 -2.91 -13.37
N THR A 686 -14.93 -3.96 -13.94
CA THR A 686 -14.19 -5.09 -14.51
C THR A 686 -13.33 -4.68 -15.71
N GLU A 687 -13.85 -3.84 -16.59
CA GLU A 687 -13.12 -3.41 -17.79
C GLU A 687 -12.01 -2.39 -17.51
N ASN A 688 -12.08 -1.64 -16.40
CA ASN A 688 -11.18 -0.51 -16.12
C ASN A 688 -10.44 -0.62 -14.78
N GLY A 689 -10.51 -1.77 -14.10
CA GLY A 689 -10.09 -1.93 -12.71
C GLY A 689 -8.65 -1.51 -12.39
N SER A 690 -7.69 -1.74 -13.29
CA SER A 690 -6.32 -1.25 -13.06
C SER A 690 -6.20 0.26 -13.27
N ALA A 691 -6.83 0.80 -14.32
CA ALA A 691 -6.80 2.24 -14.60
C ALA A 691 -7.49 3.06 -13.50
N LEU A 692 -8.56 2.53 -12.92
CA LEU A 692 -9.28 3.12 -11.79
C LEU A 692 -8.44 3.21 -10.50
N ARG A 693 -7.32 2.48 -10.41
CA ARG A 693 -6.35 2.59 -9.30
C ARG A 693 -5.24 3.61 -9.56
N GLN A 694 -5.13 4.08 -10.82
CA GLN A 694 -4.03 4.95 -11.27
C GLN A 694 -4.42 6.42 -11.37
N ASP A 695 -5.72 6.75 -11.40
CA ASP A 695 -6.21 8.12 -11.42
C ASP A 695 -7.70 8.16 -11.03
N TRP A 696 -8.29 9.36 -10.99
CA TRP A 696 -9.73 9.55 -10.82
C TRP A 696 -10.56 8.77 -11.85
N PRO A 697 -11.77 8.30 -11.48
CA PRO A 697 -12.70 7.67 -12.42
C PRO A 697 -12.95 8.56 -13.63
N ARG A 698 -12.99 7.95 -14.83
CA ARG A 698 -13.32 8.63 -16.08
C ARG A 698 -14.67 8.20 -16.61
N ILE A 699 -15.54 9.17 -16.87
CA ILE A 699 -16.95 8.96 -17.18
C ILE A 699 -17.18 9.19 -18.69
N PRO A 700 -17.56 8.16 -19.47
CA PRO A 700 -18.02 8.35 -20.84
C PRO A 700 -19.33 9.12 -20.83
N LEU A 701 -19.50 10.09 -21.73
CA LEU A 701 -20.66 10.97 -21.72
C LEU A 701 -21.65 10.59 -22.84
N PRO A 702 -22.97 10.57 -22.60
CA PRO A 702 -23.98 10.33 -23.63
C PRO A 702 -23.95 11.37 -24.76
N LYS A 703 -24.28 10.99 -26.00
CA LYS A 703 -24.44 11.98 -27.09
C LYS A 703 -25.82 12.63 -27.15
N SER A 704 -26.84 12.01 -26.56
CA SER A 704 -28.24 12.45 -26.61
C SER A 704 -28.79 12.77 -25.22
N ARG A 705 -29.78 13.68 -25.20
CA ARG A 705 -30.49 14.08 -23.98
C ARG A 705 -31.23 12.89 -23.38
N GLU A 706 -31.85 12.07 -24.22
CA GLU A 706 -32.66 10.92 -23.83
C GLU A 706 -31.79 9.88 -23.09
N GLN A 707 -30.60 9.59 -23.62
CA GLN A 707 -29.66 8.67 -22.98
C GLN A 707 -29.09 9.24 -21.69
N LEU A 708 -28.81 10.56 -21.62
CA LEU A 708 -28.39 11.23 -20.40
C LEU A 708 -29.45 11.14 -19.29
N VAL A 709 -30.71 11.43 -19.61
CA VAL A 709 -31.83 11.36 -18.65
C VAL A 709 -32.06 9.92 -18.20
N ALA A 710 -32.08 8.95 -19.12
CA ALA A 710 -32.25 7.54 -18.79
C ALA A 710 -31.13 7.03 -17.87
N SER A 711 -29.88 7.38 -18.17
CA SER A 711 -28.75 7.03 -17.31
C SER A 711 -28.83 7.73 -15.95
N ALA A 712 -29.26 9.00 -15.91
CA ALA A 712 -29.42 9.73 -14.67
C ALA A 712 -30.52 9.13 -13.77
N ASP A 713 -31.60 8.59 -14.34
CA ASP A 713 -32.64 7.90 -13.58
C ASP A 713 -32.13 6.62 -12.90
N LEU A 714 -31.25 5.87 -13.56
CA LEU A 714 -30.55 4.74 -12.94
C LEU A 714 -29.67 5.23 -11.78
N GLY A 715 -28.95 6.33 -11.99
CA GLY A 715 -28.12 6.95 -10.95
C GLY A 715 -28.91 7.43 -9.74
N ARG A 716 -30.10 8.01 -9.95
CA ARG A 716 -31.03 8.39 -8.88
C ARG A 716 -31.50 7.18 -8.09
N GLN A 717 -31.79 6.05 -8.76
CA GLN A 717 -32.15 4.80 -8.10
C GLN A 717 -31.00 4.25 -7.25
N VAL A 718 -29.77 4.26 -7.79
CA VAL A 718 -28.57 3.88 -7.04
C VAL A 718 -28.38 4.77 -5.80
N ALA A 719 -28.44 6.10 -5.97
CA ALA A 719 -28.32 7.04 -4.86
C ALA A 719 -29.39 6.79 -3.77
N ALA A 720 -30.65 6.59 -4.16
CA ALA A 720 -31.73 6.28 -3.23
C ALA A 720 -31.55 4.94 -2.50
N LEU A 721 -31.02 3.92 -3.18
CA LEU A 721 -30.73 2.62 -2.57
C LEU A 721 -29.56 2.70 -1.58
N LEU A 722 -28.56 3.54 -1.87
CA LEU A 722 -27.40 3.78 -1.00
C LEU A 722 -27.69 4.68 0.21
N ASP A 723 -28.78 5.43 0.20
CA ASP A 723 -29.23 6.21 1.36
C ASP A 723 -30.07 5.34 2.31
N PRO A 724 -29.55 4.94 3.48
CA PRO A 724 -30.31 4.11 4.40
C PRO A 724 -31.47 4.84 5.09
N GLU A 725 -31.41 6.17 5.22
CA GLU A 725 -32.37 6.95 6.01
C GLU A 725 -33.66 7.27 5.23
N THR A 726 -33.58 7.46 3.91
CA THR A 726 -34.76 7.76 3.09
C THR A 726 -35.46 6.48 2.63
N PRO A 727 -36.73 6.24 3.00
CA PRO A 727 -37.45 5.04 2.56
C PRO A 727 -37.61 4.99 1.04
N VAL A 728 -37.44 3.80 0.45
CA VAL A 728 -37.51 3.59 -1.00
C VAL A 728 -38.76 2.77 -1.32
N PRO A 729 -39.73 3.36 -2.06
CA PRO A 729 -40.94 2.65 -2.47
C PRO A 729 -40.62 1.33 -3.20
N GLY A 730 -41.31 0.26 -2.82
CA GLY A 730 -41.10 -1.07 -3.40
C GLY A 730 -39.90 -1.84 -2.83
N VAL A 731 -39.06 -1.21 -2.00
CA VAL A 731 -37.84 -1.82 -1.43
C VAL A 731 -37.93 -1.88 0.08
N THR A 732 -38.09 -0.72 0.71
CA THR A 732 -38.15 -0.57 2.17
C THR A 732 -39.46 0.07 2.63
N ALA A 733 -40.25 0.66 1.72
CA ALA A 733 -41.54 1.26 2.02
C ALA A 733 -42.63 0.90 1.00
N GLY A 734 -43.89 1.11 1.39
CA GLY A 734 -45.06 0.78 0.58
C GLY A 734 -45.20 -0.74 0.33
N LYS A 735 -45.71 -1.11 -0.84
CA LYS A 735 -45.82 -2.51 -1.25
C LYS A 735 -44.46 -3.02 -1.73
N VAL A 736 -43.68 -3.59 -0.80
CA VAL A 736 -42.36 -4.19 -1.10
C VAL A 736 -42.50 -5.28 -2.17
N ARG A 737 -41.58 -5.26 -3.14
CA ARG A 737 -41.51 -6.20 -4.25
C ARG A 737 -41.43 -7.66 -3.75
N PRO A 738 -42.16 -8.62 -4.37
CA PRO A 738 -42.21 -10.01 -3.92
C PRO A 738 -40.84 -10.65 -3.67
N GLU A 739 -39.90 -10.46 -4.59
CA GLU A 739 -38.54 -10.98 -4.59
C GLU A 739 -37.66 -10.40 -3.46
N LEU A 740 -38.00 -9.22 -2.93
CA LEU A 740 -37.27 -8.59 -1.81
C LEU A 740 -37.94 -8.83 -0.45
N LYS A 741 -39.25 -9.08 -0.46
CA LYS A 741 -40.08 -9.13 0.75
C LYS A 741 -39.59 -10.17 1.76
N LEU A 742 -39.13 -11.31 1.26
CA LEU A 742 -38.68 -12.44 2.08
C LEU A 742 -37.20 -12.35 2.48
N LEU A 743 -36.45 -11.37 2.00
CA LEU A 743 -35.02 -11.26 2.28
C LEU A 743 -34.77 -10.62 3.65
N GLY A 744 -33.85 -11.22 4.40
CA GLY A 744 -33.35 -10.67 5.67
C GLY A 744 -34.41 -10.49 6.74
N VAL A 745 -35.43 -11.34 6.80
CA VAL A 745 -36.53 -11.20 7.77
C VAL A 745 -36.05 -11.67 9.15
N ALA A 746 -36.15 -10.82 10.16
CA ALA A 746 -35.83 -11.20 11.54
C ALA A 746 -36.78 -12.29 12.05
N ALA A 747 -36.22 -13.38 12.58
CA ALA A 747 -36.95 -14.55 13.03
C ALA A 747 -36.41 -15.06 14.38
N LYS A 748 -37.30 -15.71 15.15
CA LYS A 748 -36.97 -16.37 16.41
C LYS A 748 -36.79 -17.87 16.18
N VAL A 749 -35.77 -18.47 16.78
CA VAL A 749 -35.55 -19.92 16.79
C VAL A 749 -36.74 -20.59 17.48
N GLY A 750 -37.39 -21.54 16.78
CA GLY A 750 -38.61 -22.20 17.25
C GLY A 750 -39.90 -21.40 17.03
N GLY A 751 -39.85 -20.21 16.43
CA GLY A 751 -41.01 -19.36 16.15
C GLY A 751 -41.41 -18.42 17.29
N GLY A 752 -42.40 -17.56 17.04
CA GLY A 752 -42.89 -16.56 18.00
C GLY A 752 -42.41 -15.13 17.72
N GLN A 753 -42.72 -14.22 18.64
CA GLN A 753 -42.35 -12.80 18.55
C GLN A 753 -40.97 -12.55 19.19
N LEU A 754 -40.18 -11.67 18.58
CA LEU A 754 -38.89 -11.23 19.11
C LEU A 754 -39.11 -10.11 20.14
N ALA A 755 -38.43 -10.16 21.28
CA ALA A 755 -38.48 -9.11 22.28
C ALA A 755 -37.22 -9.04 23.17
N GLY A 756 -36.92 -7.84 23.68
CA GLY A 756 -35.93 -7.62 24.73
C GLY A 756 -34.55 -8.21 24.41
N ALA A 757 -34.13 -9.20 25.20
CA ALA A 757 -32.82 -9.84 25.07
C ALA A 757 -32.63 -10.62 23.75
N ASP A 758 -33.70 -10.96 23.03
CA ASP A 758 -33.61 -11.59 21.71
C ASP A 758 -32.81 -10.73 20.71
N PHE A 759 -32.79 -9.39 20.89
CA PHE A 759 -32.07 -8.45 20.04
C PHE A 759 -30.59 -8.26 20.42
N THR A 760 -30.08 -9.04 21.37
CA THR A 760 -28.68 -8.96 21.80
C THR A 760 -27.77 -9.56 20.73
N VAL A 761 -26.79 -8.80 20.23
CA VAL A 761 -25.76 -9.34 19.34
C VAL A 761 -24.66 -9.97 20.20
N ALA A 762 -24.67 -11.30 20.28
CA ALA A 762 -23.75 -12.10 21.11
C ALA A 762 -23.05 -13.23 20.33
N ALA A 763 -23.13 -13.21 19.00
CA ALA A 763 -22.54 -14.23 18.12
C ALA A 763 -21.07 -13.96 17.75
N ARG A 764 -20.36 -13.08 18.47
CA ARG A 764 -18.93 -12.77 18.25
C ARG A 764 -18.65 -12.17 16.86
N TRP A 765 -19.52 -11.29 16.40
CA TRP A 765 -19.33 -10.46 15.22
C TRP A 765 -18.27 -9.38 15.43
N GLY A 766 -18.08 -8.91 16.67
CA GLY A 766 -17.12 -7.86 17.02
C GLY A 766 -16.12 -8.27 18.10
N ILE A 767 -14.85 -7.87 17.93
CA ILE A 767 -13.80 -8.05 18.94
C ILE A 767 -13.14 -6.70 19.22
N ALA A 768 -13.01 -6.35 20.51
CA ALA A 768 -12.29 -5.17 20.96
C ALA A 768 -10.79 -5.33 20.68
N GLY A 769 -10.25 -4.50 19.78
CA GLY A 769 -8.82 -4.43 19.49
C GLY A 769 -8.07 -3.42 20.36
N LYS A 770 -6.74 -3.35 20.19
CA LYS A 770 -5.91 -2.34 20.86
C LYS A 770 -6.27 -0.93 20.33
N GLY A 771 -6.37 0.04 21.25
CA GLY A 771 -6.55 1.45 20.90
C GLY A 771 -7.95 1.82 20.40
N GLY A 772 -9.00 1.11 20.83
CA GLY A 772 -10.40 1.41 20.46
C GLY A 772 -10.82 0.87 19.09
N ILE A 773 -9.94 0.18 18.36
CA ILE A 773 -10.25 -0.37 17.04
C ILE A 773 -11.11 -1.63 17.17
N THR A 774 -12.32 -1.62 16.59
CA THR A 774 -13.15 -2.82 16.47
C THR A 774 -12.75 -3.67 15.27
N MET A 775 -12.37 -4.93 15.53
CA MET A 775 -12.08 -5.93 14.51
C MET A 775 -13.31 -6.80 14.26
N PRO A 776 -13.68 -7.09 12.98
CA PRO A 776 -14.71 -8.07 12.68
C PRO A 776 -14.30 -9.46 13.15
N GLY A 777 -15.17 -10.11 13.92
CA GLY A 777 -15.02 -11.49 14.36
C GLY A 777 -15.57 -12.51 13.36
N PRO A 778 -15.49 -13.82 13.70
CA PRO A 778 -15.98 -14.89 12.85
C PRO A 778 -17.52 -14.85 12.70
N GLY A 779 -18.25 -14.50 13.77
CA GLY A 779 -19.71 -14.51 13.76
C GLY A 779 -20.35 -15.90 13.73
N ASP A 780 -21.68 -15.94 13.56
CA ASP A 780 -22.47 -17.14 13.28
C ASP A 780 -23.37 -16.91 12.06
N SER A 781 -22.86 -17.29 10.88
CA SER A 781 -23.60 -17.32 9.62
C SER A 781 -23.78 -18.77 9.17
N ARG A 782 -25.01 -19.18 8.91
CA ARG A 782 -25.35 -20.56 8.54
C ARG A 782 -25.84 -20.61 7.09
N PRO A 783 -25.07 -21.19 6.16
CA PRO A 783 -25.52 -21.35 4.77
C PRO A 783 -26.72 -22.31 4.67
N ARG A 784 -27.64 -22.00 3.76
CA ARG A 784 -28.78 -22.86 3.40
C ARG A 784 -29.22 -22.61 1.96
N GLU A 785 -29.98 -23.55 1.41
CA GLU A 785 -30.65 -23.33 0.12
C GLU A 785 -31.86 -22.38 0.26
N PHE A 786 -32.22 -21.74 -0.84
CA PHE A 786 -33.52 -21.09 -0.98
C PHE A 786 -34.64 -22.12 -0.88
N THR A 787 -35.70 -21.79 -0.15
CA THR A 787 -36.93 -22.60 -0.11
C THR A 787 -37.71 -22.47 -1.43
N ALA A 788 -38.68 -23.37 -1.67
CA ALA A 788 -39.54 -23.27 -2.87
C ALA A 788 -40.30 -21.94 -2.95
N VAL A 789 -40.78 -21.42 -1.81
CA VAL A 789 -41.50 -20.13 -1.73
C VAL A 789 -40.56 -18.96 -2.03
N GLU A 790 -39.33 -19.00 -1.54
CA GLU A 790 -38.31 -17.98 -1.83
C GLU A 790 -37.90 -18.00 -3.31
N ARG A 791 -37.69 -19.19 -3.89
CA ARG A 791 -37.42 -19.35 -5.33
C ARG A 791 -38.57 -18.84 -6.19
N GLU A 792 -39.81 -19.15 -5.82
CA GLU A 792 -40.99 -18.63 -6.51
C GLU A 792 -41.04 -17.09 -6.42
N ALA A 793 -40.77 -16.51 -5.24
CA ALA A 793 -40.72 -15.06 -5.08
C ALA A 793 -39.63 -14.42 -5.96
N LEU A 794 -38.43 -15.00 -6.00
CA LEU A 794 -37.33 -14.56 -6.86
C LEU A 794 -37.69 -14.67 -8.36
N SER A 795 -38.41 -15.72 -8.78
CA SER A 795 -38.82 -15.89 -10.18
C SER A 795 -39.77 -14.81 -10.69
N ARG A 796 -40.38 -14.04 -9.79
CA ARG A 796 -41.24 -12.88 -10.12
C ARG A 796 -40.44 -11.60 -10.36
N TRP A 797 -39.13 -11.63 -10.16
CA TRP A 797 -38.26 -10.51 -10.50
C TRP A 797 -38.42 -10.15 -11.98
N SER A 798 -38.51 -8.85 -12.22
CA SER A 798 -38.41 -8.27 -13.53
C SER A 798 -37.47 -7.07 -13.46
N PRO A 799 -36.68 -6.82 -14.52
CA PRO A 799 -35.89 -5.60 -14.62
C PRO A 799 -36.76 -4.34 -14.48
N GLY A 800 -36.23 -3.32 -13.80
CA GLY A 800 -36.87 -2.05 -13.51
C GLY A 800 -37.36 -1.90 -12.06
N PHE A 801 -36.61 -1.18 -11.21
CA PHE A 801 -37.02 -0.82 -9.84
C PHE A 801 -38.16 0.21 -9.76
N SER A 802 -38.54 0.81 -10.89
CA SER A 802 -39.74 1.64 -11.03
C SER A 802 -40.10 1.75 -12.51
N ARG A 803 -41.35 1.48 -12.89
CA ARG A 803 -41.98 2.02 -14.10
C ARG A 803 -42.89 3.17 -13.68
N SER A 804 -42.31 4.33 -13.46
CA SER A 804 -43.04 5.60 -13.56
C SER A 804 -43.42 5.81 -15.03
N ALA A 805 -44.57 6.44 -15.32
CA ALA A 805 -45.03 6.69 -16.69
C ALA A 805 -44.08 7.57 -17.55
N ALA A 806 -42.92 7.97 -17.02
CA ALA A 806 -41.89 8.77 -17.65
C ALA A 806 -40.71 7.97 -18.24
N PHE A 807 -40.68 6.63 -18.13
CA PHE A 807 -39.60 5.82 -18.72
C PHE A 807 -39.88 5.51 -20.20
N PRO A 808 -39.09 6.00 -21.16
CA PRO A 808 -39.04 5.39 -22.48
C PRO A 808 -38.54 3.95 -22.35
N GLU A 809 -38.94 3.08 -23.27
CA GLU A 809 -38.41 1.71 -23.33
C GLU A 809 -36.88 1.73 -23.27
N PRO A 810 -36.24 0.74 -22.60
CA PRO A 810 -34.80 0.58 -22.71
C PRO A 810 -34.43 0.61 -24.20
N PRO A 811 -33.33 1.29 -24.59
CA PRO A 811 -32.94 1.40 -25.99
C PRO A 811 -32.92 0.00 -26.60
N LYS A 812 -33.58 -0.15 -27.76
CA LYS A 812 -33.68 -1.42 -28.51
C LYS A 812 -32.27 -1.96 -28.74
N GLY A 813 -31.82 -2.92 -27.93
CA GLY A 813 -30.50 -3.51 -28.09
C GLY A 813 -29.88 -4.23 -26.89
N GLY A 814 -30.41 -4.11 -25.67
CA GLY A 814 -29.87 -4.83 -24.51
C GLY A 814 -30.97 -5.39 -23.62
N THR A 815 -31.39 -6.62 -23.84
CA THR A 815 -32.09 -7.37 -22.78
C THR A 815 -31.10 -7.58 -21.64
N PRO A 816 -31.40 -7.15 -20.40
CA PRO A 816 -30.52 -7.39 -19.28
C PRO A 816 -30.37 -8.91 -19.07
N THR A 817 -29.15 -9.43 -19.19
CA THR A 817 -28.85 -10.86 -19.08
C THR A 817 -28.47 -11.19 -17.63
N GLY A 818 -29.21 -12.11 -17.01
CA GLY A 818 -28.92 -12.65 -15.68
C GLY A 818 -30.20 -13.12 -15.00
N THR A 819 -30.12 -14.19 -14.20
CA THR A 819 -31.19 -14.58 -13.29
C THR A 819 -30.97 -13.94 -11.91
N PRO A 820 -32.01 -13.75 -11.08
CA PRO A 820 -31.85 -13.28 -9.70
C PRO A 820 -30.85 -14.11 -8.90
N THR A 821 -30.81 -15.42 -9.14
CA THR A 821 -29.87 -16.36 -8.53
C THR A 821 -28.43 -16.16 -8.98
N ASP A 822 -28.20 -15.71 -10.22
CA ASP A 822 -26.85 -15.35 -10.67
C ASP A 822 -26.35 -14.08 -9.97
N LEU A 823 -27.25 -13.12 -9.76
CA LEU A 823 -26.91 -11.80 -9.19
C LEU A 823 -26.84 -11.80 -7.65
N LEU A 824 -27.68 -12.60 -6.98
CA LEU A 824 -27.77 -12.67 -5.52
C LEU A 824 -26.96 -13.85 -4.93
N GLY A 825 -26.51 -14.77 -5.79
CA GLY A 825 -25.77 -15.97 -5.42
C GLY A 825 -26.64 -17.24 -5.41
N PRO A 826 -26.00 -18.41 -5.45
CA PRO A 826 -26.69 -19.70 -5.59
C PRO A 826 -27.44 -20.13 -4.32
N ASP A 827 -27.07 -19.58 -3.17
CA ASP A 827 -27.56 -19.92 -1.84
C ASP A 827 -27.77 -18.66 -0.99
N THR A 828 -28.25 -18.88 0.23
CA THR A 828 -28.52 -17.83 1.20
C THR A 828 -27.95 -18.21 2.56
N LEU A 829 -27.81 -17.23 3.45
CA LEU A 829 -27.38 -17.43 4.82
C LEU A 829 -28.45 -16.99 5.80
N ASP A 830 -28.52 -17.69 6.92
CA ASP A 830 -29.17 -17.21 8.13
C ASP A 830 -28.11 -16.60 9.04
N ILE A 831 -28.27 -15.33 9.38
CA ILE A 831 -27.27 -14.53 10.12
C ILE A 831 -27.74 -14.39 11.57
N HIS A 832 -27.10 -15.12 12.47
CA HIS A 832 -27.50 -15.18 13.88
C HIS A 832 -27.02 -13.96 14.66
N LEU A 833 -27.93 -13.35 15.43
CA LEU A 833 -27.57 -12.38 16.47
C LEU A 833 -27.05 -13.12 17.70
N ASN A 834 -27.72 -14.23 18.04
CA ASN A 834 -27.49 -15.10 19.18
C ASN A 834 -28.20 -16.47 18.94
N ASP A 835 -28.27 -17.32 19.96
CA ASP A 835 -28.94 -18.63 19.88
C ASP A 835 -30.47 -18.58 19.71
N ALA A 836 -31.09 -17.43 19.97
CA ALA A 836 -32.53 -17.23 19.95
C ALA A 836 -33.04 -16.48 18.71
N ALA A 837 -32.23 -15.62 18.09
CA ALA A 837 -32.67 -14.73 17.00
C ALA A 837 -31.66 -14.65 15.85
N TYR A 838 -32.20 -14.53 14.63
CA TYR A 838 -31.42 -14.44 13.40
C TYR A 838 -32.18 -13.66 12.32
N TRP A 839 -31.46 -13.11 11.34
CA TRP A 839 -32.07 -12.70 10.06
C TRP A 839 -32.00 -13.87 9.10
N GLN A 840 -33.16 -14.32 8.62
CA GLN A 840 -33.24 -15.41 7.68
C GLN A 840 -33.14 -14.93 6.23
N ASN A 841 -32.71 -15.80 5.34
CA ASN A 841 -32.75 -15.56 3.89
C ASN A 841 -31.92 -14.32 3.45
N VAL A 842 -30.67 -14.22 3.93
CA VAL A 842 -29.71 -13.21 3.45
C VAL A 842 -28.90 -13.78 2.29
N PRO A 843 -29.14 -13.37 1.02
CA PRO A 843 -28.45 -13.97 -0.12
C PRO A 843 -26.93 -13.81 -0.03
N ARG A 844 -26.18 -14.79 -0.54
CA ARG A 844 -24.71 -14.81 -0.40
C ARG A 844 -24.04 -13.54 -0.92
N GLN A 845 -24.42 -13.07 -2.11
CA GLN A 845 -23.81 -11.86 -2.68
C GLN A 845 -24.22 -10.59 -1.91
N VAL A 846 -25.37 -10.59 -1.23
CA VAL A 846 -25.76 -9.49 -0.33
C VAL A 846 -24.91 -9.48 0.92
N TRP A 847 -24.64 -10.65 1.49
CA TRP A 847 -23.74 -10.79 2.64
C TRP A 847 -22.31 -10.40 2.31
N GLU A 848 -21.80 -10.84 1.16
CA GLU A 848 -20.43 -10.58 0.67
C GLU A 848 -20.25 -9.18 0.05
N TYR A 849 -21.34 -8.39 -0.07
CA TYR A 849 -21.30 -7.08 -0.69
C TYR A 849 -20.32 -6.13 0.00
N THR A 850 -19.41 -5.57 -0.80
CA THR A 850 -18.43 -4.58 -0.34
C THR A 850 -18.69 -3.21 -0.95
N LEU A 851 -18.47 -2.17 -0.14
CA LEU A 851 -18.57 -0.77 -0.54
C LEU A 851 -17.44 0.02 0.13
N GLY A 852 -16.68 0.77 -0.67
CA GLY A 852 -15.51 1.52 -0.20
C GLY A 852 -14.43 0.68 0.50
N GLY A 853 -14.36 -0.64 0.22
CA GLY A 853 -13.41 -1.59 0.82
C GLY A 853 -13.91 -2.33 2.07
N TYR A 854 -15.16 -2.13 2.47
CA TYR A 854 -15.76 -2.77 3.66
C TYR A 854 -16.90 -3.72 3.27
N GLN A 855 -16.92 -4.92 3.86
CA GLN A 855 -18.10 -5.79 3.84
C GLN A 855 -19.20 -5.18 4.72
N VAL A 856 -20.24 -4.64 4.10
CA VAL A 856 -21.17 -3.68 4.72
C VAL A 856 -21.85 -4.26 5.96
N LEU A 857 -22.58 -5.38 5.80
CA LEU A 857 -23.38 -5.97 6.88
C LEU A 857 -22.51 -6.50 8.02
N LYS A 858 -21.43 -7.22 7.70
CA LYS A 858 -20.52 -7.77 8.71
C LYS A 858 -19.85 -6.67 9.53
N LYS A 859 -19.40 -5.58 8.88
CA LYS A 859 -18.76 -4.48 9.60
C LYS A 859 -19.75 -3.74 10.50
N TRP A 860 -20.98 -3.52 10.03
CA TRP A 860 -22.05 -2.93 10.84
C TRP A 860 -22.35 -3.74 12.11
N LEU A 861 -22.47 -5.07 11.97
CA LEU A 861 -22.69 -5.98 13.10
C LEU A 861 -21.51 -5.99 14.08
N SER A 862 -20.27 -5.91 13.57
CA SER A 862 -19.08 -5.93 14.42
C SER A 862 -19.04 -4.81 15.45
N TYR A 863 -19.54 -3.61 15.10
CA TYR A 863 -19.58 -2.50 16.04
C TYR A 863 -20.70 -2.62 17.09
N ARG A 864 -21.66 -3.54 16.87
CA ARG A 864 -22.87 -3.67 17.68
C ARG A 864 -22.90 -4.93 18.54
N GLU A 865 -21.78 -5.66 18.60
CA GLU A 865 -21.58 -6.73 19.58
C GLU A 865 -21.88 -6.21 20.99
N GLN A 866 -22.59 -6.99 21.82
CA GLN A 866 -23.00 -6.60 23.16
C GLN A 866 -21.84 -6.11 24.03
N ALA A 867 -20.65 -6.74 23.89
CA ALA A 867 -19.45 -6.35 24.62
C ALA A 867 -18.90 -4.96 24.23
N LEU A 868 -19.28 -4.44 23.06
CA LEU A 868 -18.86 -3.13 22.53
C LEU A 868 -19.99 -2.09 22.66
N LEU A 869 -21.21 -2.46 22.29
CA LEU A 869 -22.38 -1.57 22.32
C LEU A 869 -22.94 -1.38 23.73
N GLY A 870 -22.79 -2.40 24.61
CA GLY A 870 -23.28 -2.37 25.98
C GLY A 870 -24.81 -2.54 26.14
N ARG A 871 -25.56 -2.66 25.03
CA ARG A 871 -27.01 -2.85 25.03
C ARG A 871 -27.47 -3.74 23.85
N PRO A 872 -28.66 -4.37 23.94
CA PRO A 872 -29.31 -4.98 22.77
C PRO A 872 -29.59 -3.94 21.66
N LEU A 873 -29.83 -4.44 20.45
CA LEU A 873 -30.29 -3.59 19.35
C LEU A 873 -31.68 -3.02 19.65
N ALA A 874 -31.91 -1.79 19.22
CA ALA A 874 -33.25 -1.22 19.18
C ALA A 874 -34.07 -1.84 18.02
N VAL A 875 -35.40 -1.79 18.12
CA VAL A 875 -36.30 -2.41 17.13
C VAL A 875 -36.10 -1.84 15.73
N ASP A 876 -35.86 -0.53 15.65
CA ASP A 876 -35.52 0.18 14.42
C ASP A 876 -34.14 -0.23 13.88
N GLU A 877 -33.15 -0.53 14.72
CA GLU A 877 -31.87 -1.11 14.29
C GLU A 877 -32.02 -2.53 13.71
N VAL A 878 -32.96 -3.33 14.22
CA VAL A 878 -33.27 -4.65 13.66
C VAL A 878 -33.95 -4.54 12.30
N ALA A 879 -34.89 -3.59 12.18
CA ALA A 879 -35.53 -3.26 10.91
C ALA A 879 -34.53 -2.66 9.90
N TYR A 880 -33.59 -1.85 10.38
CA TYR A 880 -32.52 -1.24 9.58
C TYR A 880 -31.71 -2.27 8.80
N ILE A 881 -31.32 -3.38 9.45
CA ILE A 881 -30.57 -4.45 8.76
C ILE A 881 -31.41 -5.12 7.69
N THR A 882 -32.68 -5.41 7.99
CA THR A 882 -33.63 -5.96 6.99
C THR A 882 -33.72 -5.03 5.77
N HIS A 883 -33.85 -3.72 6.01
CA HIS A 883 -33.92 -2.72 4.95
C HIS A 883 -32.61 -2.62 4.17
N THR A 884 -31.47 -2.68 4.84
CA THR A 884 -30.14 -2.66 4.21
C THR A 884 -29.92 -3.89 3.33
N ILE A 885 -30.31 -5.08 3.78
CA ILE A 885 -30.28 -6.31 2.98
C ILE A 885 -31.10 -6.14 1.70
N ARG A 886 -32.32 -5.61 1.79
CA ARG A 886 -33.19 -5.37 0.62
C ARG A 886 -32.62 -4.31 -0.33
N ARG A 887 -31.98 -3.27 0.20
CA ARG A 887 -31.32 -2.23 -0.60
C ARG A 887 -30.14 -2.78 -1.39
N ILE A 888 -29.27 -3.54 -0.72
CA ILE A 888 -28.12 -4.19 -1.37
C ILE A 888 -28.61 -5.20 -2.42
N ALA A 889 -29.61 -6.02 -2.09
CA ALA A 889 -30.23 -6.91 -3.07
C ALA A 889 -30.78 -6.12 -4.27
N GLY A 890 -31.39 -4.95 -4.03
CA GLY A 890 -31.86 -4.08 -5.10
C GLY A 890 -30.76 -3.49 -5.97
N LEU A 891 -29.62 -3.12 -5.38
CA LEU A 891 -28.43 -2.68 -6.13
C LEU A 891 -27.89 -3.81 -7.02
N LEU A 892 -27.79 -5.02 -6.49
CA LEU A 892 -27.34 -6.20 -7.25
C LEU A 892 -28.30 -6.54 -8.39
N LEU A 893 -29.61 -6.48 -8.14
CA LEU A 893 -30.64 -6.73 -9.15
C LEU A 893 -30.75 -5.61 -10.21
N LEU A 894 -30.15 -4.44 -9.97
CA LEU A 894 -30.07 -3.33 -10.93
C LEU A 894 -28.82 -3.40 -11.82
N ALA A 895 -27.86 -4.29 -11.50
CA ALA A 895 -26.61 -4.42 -12.23
C ALA A 895 -26.79 -4.63 -13.75
N PRO A 896 -27.71 -5.49 -14.22
CA PRO A 896 -27.91 -5.69 -15.66
C PRO A 896 -28.31 -4.42 -16.41
N GLU A 897 -29.18 -3.58 -15.83
CA GLU A 897 -29.55 -2.28 -16.42
C GLU A 897 -28.40 -1.27 -16.39
N LEU A 898 -27.59 -1.26 -15.33
CA LEU A 898 -26.41 -0.41 -15.23
C LEU A 898 -25.35 -0.79 -16.27
N ASP A 899 -25.13 -2.09 -16.48
CA ASP A 899 -24.19 -2.61 -17.49
C ASP A 899 -24.68 -2.33 -18.91
N ALA A 900 -25.98 -2.53 -19.18
CA ALA A 900 -26.56 -2.17 -20.47
C ALA A 900 -26.45 -0.67 -20.76
N ASN A 901 -26.67 0.18 -19.75
CA ASN A 901 -26.47 1.61 -19.85
C ASN A 901 -25.00 1.97 -20.11
N TYR A 902 -24.06 1.40 -19.35
CA TYR A 902 -22.62 1.62 -19.57
C TYR A 902 -22.20 1.22 -20.98
N ALA A 903 -22.60 0.04 -21.45
CA ALA A 903 -22.30 -0.44 -22.79
C ALA A 903 -22.86 0.48 -23.88
N ALA A 904 -24.11 0.95 -23.72
CA ALA A 904 -24.74 1.87 -24.67
C ALA A 904 -24.04 3.24 -24.72
N VAL A 905 -23.68 3.81 -23.57
CA VAL A 905 -22.98 5.10 -23.50
C VAL A 905 -21.55 4.97 -24.03
N LYS A 906 -20.86 3.88 -23.69
CA LYS A 906 -19.52 3.58 -24.20
C LYS A 906 -19.49 3.44 -25.73
N ALA A 907 -20.49 2.80 -26.31
CA ALA A 907 -20.58 2.59 -27.76
C ALA A 907 -20.80 3.91 -28.54
N ASP A 908 -21.49 4.89 -27.93
CA ASP A 908 -21.80 6.17 -28.56
C ASP A 908 -21.42 7.36 -27.66
N THR A 909 -20.15 7.39 -27.22
CA THR A 909 -19.66 8.41 -26.28
C THR A 909 -19.44 9.78 -26.94
N HIS A 910 -19.83 10.84 -26.26
CA HIS A 910 -19.56 12.23 -26.62
C HIS A 910 -18.05 12.50 -26.49
N PRO A 911 -17.39 13.07 -27.52
CA PRO A 911 -15.98 13.43 -27.44
C PRO A 911 -15.73 14.48 -26.35
N TRP A 912 -14.84 14.17 -25.41
CA TRP A 912 -14.43 15.11 -24.37
C TRP A 912 -13.10 15.80 -24.74
N PRO A 913 -13.04 17.15 -24.75
CA PRO A 913 -11.79 17.86 -24.98
C PRO A 913 -10.80 17.54 -23.86
N GLN A 914 -9.62 17.02 -24.20
CA GLN A 914 -8.54 16.86 -23.22
C GLN A 914 -7.90 18.23 -22.98
N GLU A 915 -7.59 18.55 -21.72
CA GLU A 915 -6.73 19.70 -21.40
C GLU A 915 -5.39 19.53 -22.14
N LYS A 916 -4.95 20.60 -22.84
CA LYS A 916 -3.70 20.61 -23.60
C LYS A 916 -2.47 20.68 -22.70
#